data_AF-A0A959Z579-F1
#
_entry.id   AF-A0A959Z579-F1
#
_cell.length_a   1.000
_cell.length_b   1.000
_cell.length_c   1.000
_cell.angle_alpha   90.00
_cell.angle_beta   90.00
_cell.angle_gamma   90.00
#
_symmetry.space_group_name_H-M   'P 1'
#
loop_
_entity.id
_entity.type
_entity.pdbx_description
1 polymer ?
#
loop_
_entity_poly.entity_id
_entity_poly.type
_entity_poly.pdbx_seq_one_letter_code
_entity_poly.pdbx_strand_id
1 'polypeptide(L)'
;MRTRNIFIFLIFLLLISCNPKKKETGFVEVIPQPVEVQVNPGFFIPNTNTQIIIPPGLESLSEADFLKVYLVQATGFELPISNEEKFKNVIRFEYIKDQGAGPEGYELEVTDKLVLVRAATNAGFFYAVQSLLQLLPPQVFANTREDIKWQIPACHIHDYPRFSWRGMHLDVSRHFFPVDFVKKYIDLIAMHKMNKFHWHLTDDNGWRIEIKKYPKLTEVAAWSVDRTHEHWREAAPPKPGEKATYGGFYTQDDIREVVAYAAERHVEVIPEIEMPGHTSEVFAAYPELSCTGEELYVQPGSYWPNVDIFCAGKEETFTFIQNVLTEVMELFPSDYVHIGGDEATKDRWEACLLCQKRMKDEGLINEQELQSWFVKRIEKFLNAHGKKLIGWDEILEGGLAPEATVMSWRGFQGGIEAAQQGHDVVMCPTSYCYFDYYQADPDFQPEAIGGMITLKKVYAFEPIPIELNAEQSKHILGAQGNLWTEYVQTPEHAEYMVLPRMTALAEVVWGPVQSRNWNDFLIRLQEQFKRFENLGVNYSTGSWKVSIEPAWEEGYYKIALETEQLNPEIHFTLDDSNPTIESPVYTTAIDIDSSVTIKAAIFVDGKLKEAPSTKEIIFHTAIGMMGQLKFQPNPNYAAKGALSLTDGLKGSDNFRDGYWLGFQGDDLDYKLSFDVPKQIASVTLTFLQNSGAWILMPESVNIDLLDENKNVVASVVLVPDSFPEVVGTLVEDFNARFKQVNASAIHIKAKNTGVLPEWHEYSGNKAWIFVDEIVVN
;
A
#
# COMPACT_ATOMS: atom_id res chain seq x y z
N MET A 1 -44.39 -54.00 46.85
CA MET A 1 -44.46 -52.79 45.98
C MET A 1 -43.27 -51.83 46.10
N ARG A 2 -42.43 -51.85 47.16
CA ARG A 2 -41.30 -50.91 47.31
C ARG A 2 -40.03 -51.22 46.50
N THR A 3 -39.79 -52.46 46.09
CA THR A 3 -38.59 -52.84 45.32
C THR A 3 -38.74 -52.64 43.81
N ARG A 4 -39.97 -52.68 43.26
CA ARG A 4 -40.22 -52.48 41.82
C ARG A 4 -40.12 -51.00 41.38
N ASN A 5 -40.36 -50.06 42.29
CA ASN A 5 -40.28 -48.63 41.98
C ASN A 5 -38.85 -48.08 42.02
N ILE A 6 -37.94 -48.70 42.78
CA ILE A 6 -36.52 -48.30 42.84
C ILE A 6 -35.79 -48.70 41.56
N PHE A 7 -36.12 -49.86 40.99
CA PHE A 7 -35.51 -50.35 39.74
C PHE A 7 -35.94 -49.52 38.52
N ILE A 8 -37.20 -49.04 38.49
CA ILE A 8 -37.70 -48.16 37.42
C ILE A 8 -37.09 -46.75 37.54
N PHE A 9 -36.84 -46.26 38.76
CA PHE A 9 -36.22 -44.95 39.00
C PHE A 9 -34.72 -44.94 38.66
N LEU A 10 -33.99 -46.03 38.90
CA LEU A 10 -32.58 -46.17 38.48
C LEU A 10 -32.43 -46.28 36.95
N ILE A 11 -33.36 -46.95 36.26
CA ILE A 11 -33.36 -47.00 34.78
C ILE A 11 -33.70 -45.62 34.18
N PHE A 12 -34.56 -44.83 34.82
CA PHE A 12 -34.87 -43.46 34.39
C PHE A 12 -33.69 -42.49 34.60
N LEU A 13 -32.89 -42.66 35.67
CA LEU A 13 -31.66 -41.88 35.90
C LEU A 13 -30.51 -42.26 34.95
N LEU A 14 -30.43 -43.52 34.51
CA LEU A 14 -29.48 -43.96 33.47
C LEU A 14 -29.85 -43.44 32.06
N LEU A 15 -31.13 -43.20 31.79
CA LEU A 15 -31.60 -42.63 30.52
C LEU A 15 -31.43 -41.10 30.42
N ILE A 16 -31.31 -40.39 31.54
CA ILE A 16 -31.05 -38.93 31.57
C ILE A 16 -29.54 -38.62 31.50
N SER A 17 -28.67 -39.61 31.72
CA SER A 17 -27.20 -39.45 31.68
C SER A 17 -26.60 -39.61 30.27
N CYS A 18 -27.41 -39.93 29.26
CA CYS A 18 -27.01 -39.99 27.85
C CYS A 18 -27.60 -38.83 27.03
N ASN A 19 -27.40 -37.59 27.47
CA ASN A 19 -27.38 -36.50 26.50
C ASN A 19 -25.99 -36.49 25.87
N PRO A 20 -25.82 -36.72 24.55
CA PRO A 20 -24.52 -36.58 23.92
C PRO A 20 -24.01 -35.17 24.24
N LYS A 21 -22.83 -35.06 24.87
CA LYS A 21 -22.16 -33.77 25.08
C LYS A 21 -22.11 -33.10 23.71
N LYS A 22 -22.78 -31.94 23.56
CA LYS A 22 -22.66 -31.13 22.35
C LYS A 22 -21.18 -30.89 22.13
N LYS A 23 -20.66 -31.35 20.98
CA LYS A 23 -19.28 -31.06 20.59
C LYS A 23 -19.14 -29.54 20.50
N GLU A 24 -18.07 -29.03 21.07
CA GLU A 24 -17.70 -27.62 20.97
C GLU A 24 -17.35 -27.28 19.51
N THR A 25 -17.64 -26.05 19.11
CA THR A 25 -17.34 -25.53 17.77
C THR A 25 -16.21 -24.51 17.92
N GLY A 26 -15.12 -24.69 17.17
CA GLY A 26 -14.01 -23.72 17.16
C GLY A 26 -14.23 -22.56 16.18
N PHE A 27 -13.27 -21.65 16.11
CA PHE A 27 -13.25 -20.51 15.18
C PHE A 27 -12.27 -20.75 14.04
N VAL A 28 -12.53 -20.16 12.87
CA VAL A 28 -11.66 -20.21 11.70
C VAL A 28 -11.08 -18.82 11.48
N GLU A 29 -9.86 -18.60 11.97
CA GLU A 29 -9.18 -17.29 12.00
C GLU A 29 -8.05 -17.24 10.98
N VAL A 30 -8.37 -17.62 9.73
CA VAL A 30 -7.45 -17.65 8.60
C VAL A 30 -7.44 -16.30 7.89
N ILE A 31 -6.24 -15.78 7.64
CA ILE A 31 -5.98 -14.63 6.77
C ILE A 31 -5.01 -15.06 5.65
N PRO A 32 -5.32 -14.83 4.36
CA PRO A 32 -6.56 -14.25 3.86
C PRO A 32 -7.81 -15.10 4.12
N GLN A 33 -8.98 -14.45 4.18
CA GLN A 33 -10.28 -15.07 4.34
C GLN A 33 -10.54 -16.04 3.20
N PRO A 34 -10.84 -17.31 3.51
CA PRO A 34 -11.18 -18.25 2.46
C PRO A 34 -12.50 -17.89 1.79
N VAL A 35 -12.63 -18.21 0.49
CA VAL A 35 -13.84 -17.96 -0.30
C VAL A 35 -15.09 -18.57 0.35
N GLU A 36 -15.00 -19.80 0.82
CA GLU A 36 -16.08 -20.49 1.53
C GLU A 36 -15.56 -21.23 2.76
N VAL A 37 -16.25 -21.05 3.89
CA VAL A 37 -15.96 -21.75 5.16
C VAL A 37 -17.26 -22.27 5.76
N GLN A 38 -17.31 -23.58 6.02
CA GLN A 38 -18.35 -24.22 6.82
C GLN A 38 -17.74 -24.78 8.09
N VAL A 39 -18.10 -24.22 9.25
CA VAL A 39 -17.60 -24.70 10.55
C VAL A 39 -18.50 -25.81 11.09
N ASN A 40 -17.89 -26.90 11.57
CA ASN A 40 -18.56 -28.07 12.13
C ASN A 40 -18.18 -28.27 13.61
N PRO A 41 -19.05 -28.92 14.42
CA PRO A 41 -18.69 -29.25 15.81
C PRO A 41 -17.59 -30.31 15.91
N GLY A 42 -16.56 -30.04 16.72
CA GLY A 42 -15.46 -30.94 17.00
C GLY A 42 -14.10 -30.40 16.57
N PHE A 43 -13.06 -31.19 16.85
CA PHE A 43 -11.68 -30.84 16.57
C PHE A 43 -10.90 -32.07 16.11
N PHE A 44 -9.99 -31.88 15.16
CA PHE A 44 -8.88 -32.79 14.93
C PHE A 44 -7.79 -32.49 15.95
N ILE A 45 -7.19 -33.53 16.56
CA ILE A 45 -6.12 -33.36 17.55
C ILE A 45 -4.89 -34.16 17.09
N PRO A 46 -3.85 -33.48 16.58
CA PRO A 46 -2.56 -34.11 16.30
C PRO A 46 -1.98 -34.78 17.55
N ASN A 47 -1.38 -35.96 17.39
CA ASN A 47 -0.72 -36.70 18.46
C ASN A 47 0.38 -37.62 17.89
N THR A 48 0.99 -38.44 18.75
CA THR A 48 2.07 -39.37 18.37
C THR A 48 1.65 -40.50 17.42
N ASN A 49 0.34 -40.70 17.19
CA ASN A 49 -0.19 -41.62 16.19
C ASN A 49 -0.78 -40.87 14.97
N THR A 50 -0.46 -39.59 14.81
CA THR A 50 -0.83 -38.83 13.61
C THR A 50 0.16 -39.13 12.48
N GLN A 51 -0.37 -39.42 11.30
CA GLN A 51 0.41 -39.75 10.11
C GLN A 51 0.02 -38.82 8.95
N ILE A 52 1.01 -38.43 8.16
CA ILE A 52 0.79 -37.67 6.93
C ILE A 52 0.78 -38.66 5.75
N ILE A 53 -0.30 -38.66 4.98
CA ILE A 53 -0.49 -39.52 3.82
C ILE A 53 -0.37 -38.70 2.55
N ILE A 54 0.56 -39.08 1.68
CA ILE A 54 0.77 -38.45 0.37
C ILE A 54 0.14 -39.30 -0.75
N PRO A 55 -0.13 -38.71 -1.94
CA PRO A 55 -0.69 -39.43 -3.07
C PRO A 55 0.11 -40.69 -3.43
N PRO A 56 -0.56 -41.79 -3.84
CA PRO A 56 0.13 -43.00 -4.29
C PRO A 56 1.09 -42.73 -5.45
N GLY A 57 2.26 -43.39 -5.43
CA GLY A 57 3.27 -43.25 -6.48
C GLY A 57 4.24 -42.08 -6.31
N LEU A 58 4.05 -41.23 -5.29
CA LEU A 58 5.05 -40.26 -4.86
C LEU A 58 5.93 -40.85 -3.74
N GLU A 59 7.23 -40.58 -3.81
CA GLU A 59 8.19 -40.90 -2.73
C GLU A 59 8.27 -39.78 -1.68
N SER A 60 8.03 -38.53 -2.10
CA SER A 60 7.95 -37.34 -1.24
C SER A 60 7.00 -36.30 -1.85
N LEU A 61 6.60 -35.32 -1.04
CA LEU A 61 5.81 -34.16 -1.43
C LEU A 61 6.27 -32.96 -0.60
N SER A 62 6.84 -31.94 -1.24
CA SER A 62 7.43 -30.76 -0.57
C SER A 62 6.46 -30.09 0.41
N GLU A 63 5.18 -30.00 0.06
CA GLU A 63 4.16 -29.36 0.89
C GLU A 63 3.86 -30.18 2.16
N ALA A 64 3.91 -31.52 2.06
CA ALA A 64 3.76 -32.40 3.21
C ALA A 64 4.98 -32.33 4.14
N ASP A 65 6.19 -32.24 3.57
CA ASP A 65 7.42 -32.03 4.32
C ASP A 65 7.43 -30.67 5.01
N PHE A 66 7.00 -29.60 4.33
CA PHE A 66 6.86 -28.26 4.89
C PHE A 66 5.92 -28.26 6.11
N LEU A 67 4.71 -28.82 5.97
CA LEU A 67 3.77 -28.97 7.09
C LEU A 67 4.39 -29.76 8.25
N LYS A 68 5.09 -30.85 7.94
CA LYS A 68 5.75 -31.69 8.94
C LYS A 68 6.79 -30.91 9.73
N VAL A 69 7.60 -30.05 9.09
CA VAL A 69 8.62 -29.25 9.78
C VAL A 69 8.00 -28.42 10.90
N TYR A 70 6.97 -27.62 10.59
CA TYR A 70 6.28 -26.80 11.59
C TYR A 70 5.65 -27.64 12.71
N LEU A 71 4.94 -28.71 12.36
CA LEU A 71 4.30 -29.56 13.35
C LEU A 71 5.30 -30.28 14.26
N VAL A 72 6.37 -30.84 13.71
CA VAL A 72 7.40 -31.53 14.50
C VAL A 72 8.10 -30.55 15.43
N GLN A 73 8.45 -29.36 14.93
CA GLN A 73 9.12 -28.33 15.71
C GLN A 73 8.26 -27.85 16.89
N ALA A 74 6.97 -27.56 16.64
CA ALA A 74 6.08 -27.04 17.67
C ALA A 74 5.59 -28.12 18.66
N THR A 75 5.33 -29.34 18.18
CA THR A 75 4.70 -30.41 19.00
C THR A 75 5.69 -31.41 19.59
N GLY A 76 6.80 -31.67 18.88
CA GLY A 76 7.71 -32.79 19.15
C GLY A 76 7.18 -34.17 18.74
N PHE A 77 6.06 -34.26 18.02
CA PHE A 77 5.54 -35.54 17.53
C PHE A 77 6.31 -36.06 16.32
N GLU A 78 6.67 -37.34 16.31
CA GLU A 78 7.19 -38.00 15.11
C GLU A 78 6.02 -38.24 14.14
N LEU A 79 5.86 -37.38 13.14
CA LEU A 79 4.81 -37.47 12.13
C LEU A 79 5.35 -38.18 10.86
N PRO A 80 5.16 -39.50 10.72
CA PRO A 80 5.63 -40.21 9.53
C PRO A 80 4.85 -39.79 8.27
N ILE A 81 5.57 -39.67 7.15
CA ILE A 81 5.00 -39.49 5.82
C ILE A 81 5.02 -40.82 5.09
N SER A 82 3.91 -41.22 4.47
CA SER A 82 3.86 -42.44 3.64
C SER A 82 2.67 -42.46 2.69
N ASN A 83 2.62 -43.43 1.80
CA ASN A 83 1.46 -43.72 0.93
C ASN A 83 0.49 -44.77 1.52
N GLU A 84 0.80 -45.37 2.68
CA GLU A 84 -0.02 -46.39 3.34
C GLU A 84 -0.59 -45.88 4.67
N GLU A 85 -1.90 -45.98 4.83
CA GLU A 85 -2.58 -45.61 6.07
C GLU A 85 -2.41 -46.69 7.14
N LYS A 86 -1.65 -46.37 8.20
CA LYS A 86 -1.42 -47.25 9.36
C LYS A 86 -2.25 -46.82 10.58
N PHE A 87 -2.59 -45.54 10.65
CA PHE A 87 -3.33 -44.95 11.76
C PHE A 87 -4.68 -44.41 11.31
N LYS A 88 -5.60 -44.19 12.26
CA LYS A 88 -6.91 -43.58 11.99
C LYS A 88 -6.91 -42.05 12.13
N ASN A 89 -5.83 -41.49 12.64
CA ASN A 89 -5.64 -40.05 12.83
C ASN A 89 -4.66 -39.60 11.75
N VAL A 90 -5.18 -39.02 10.67
CA VAL A 90 -4.39 -38.81 9.45
C VAL A 90 -4.60 -37.42 8.86
N ILE A 91 -3.53 -36.88 8.30
CA ILE A 91 -3.54 -35.72 7.42
C ILE A 91 -3.25 -36.26 6.02
N ARG A 92 -4.18 -36.17 5.08
CA ARG A 92 -4.06 -36.80 3.76
C ARG A 92 -4.08 -35.76 2.65
N PHE A 93 -3.15 -35.91 1.71
CA PHE A 93 -3.10 -35.14 0.47
C PHE A 93 -3.68 -35.96 -0.68
N GLU A 94 -4.61 -35.38 -1.44
CA GLU A 94 -5.27 -36.01 -2.59
C GLU A 94 -5.33 -35.04 -3.77
N TYR A 95 -4.80 -35.45 -4.94
CA TYR A 95 -5.03 -34.67 -6.16
C TYR A 95 -6.49 -34.78 -6.59
N ILE A 96 -7.09 -33.65 -6.93
CA ILE A 96 -8.42 -33.57 -7.53
C ILE A 96 -8.35 -32.94 -8.90
N LYS A 97 -9.41 -33.10 -9.69
CA LYS A 97 -9.57 -32.30 -10.91
C LYS A 97 -9.98 -30.89 -10.52
N ASP A 98 -9.41 -29.91 -11.20
CA ASP A 98 -9.88 -28.53 -11.09
C ASP A 98 -11.36 -28.44 -11.54
N GLN A 99 -12.19 -27.83 -10.71
CA GLN A 99 -13.62 -27.58 -10.95
C GLN A 99 -13.94 -26.08 -11.03
N GLY A 100 -12.94 -25.26 -11.39
CA GLY A 100 -13.08 -23.81 -11.55
C GLY A 100 -12.41 -22.99 -10.45
N ALA A 101 -11.65 -23.64 -9.56
CA ALA A 101 -10.84 -22.98 -8.52
C ALA A 101 -9.43 -22.61 -9.04
N GLY A 102 -9.05 -23.10 -10.22
CA GLY A 102 -7.79 -22.80 -10.86
C GLY A 102 -6.60 -23.58 -10.26
N PRO A 103 -5.38 -23.30 -10.73
CA PRO A 103 -4.19 -24.06 -10.32
C PRO A 103 -3.82 -23.86 -8.85
N GLU A 104 -4.17 -22.72 -8.27
CA GLU A 104 -3.86 -22.35 -6.88
C GLU A 104 -5.01 -22.67 -5.90
N GLY A 105 -6.14 -23.20 -6.40
CA GLY A 105 -7.31 -23.53 -5.60
C GLY A 105 -7.18 -24.84 -4.82
N TYR A 106 -7.88 -24.91 -3.69
CA TYR A 106 -7.85 -26.07 -2.80
C TYR A 106 -9.17 -26.30 -2.03
N GLU A 107 -9.32 -27.53 -1.54
CA GLU A 107 -10.33 -27.93 -0.56
C GLU A 107 -9.64 -28.48 0.69
N LEU A 108 -10.12 -28.08 1.87
CA LEU A 108 -9.67 -28.59 3.16
C LEU A 108 -10.87 -29.09 3.97
N GLU A 109 -10.91 -30.38 4.25
CA GLU A 109 -11.93 -31.01 5.10
C GLU A 109 -11.30 -31.50 6.41
N VAL A 110 -11.80 -30.99 7.54
CA VAL A 110 -11.32 -31.33 8.88
C VAL A 110 -12.45 -31.98 9.68
N THR A 111 -12.16 -33.17 10.19
CA THR A 111 -13.04 -33.95 11.08
C THR A 111 -12.29 -34.34 12.35
N ASP A 112 -12.92 -35.10 13.27
CA ASP A 112 -12.22 -35.55 14.49
C ASP A 112 -11.14 -36.63 14.27
N LYS A 113 -10.97 -37.11 13.04
CA LYS A 113 -10.04 -38.20 12.68
C LYS A 113 -9.22 -37.94 11.42
N LEU A 114 -9.66 -37.04 10.56
CA LEU A 114 -9.10 -36.82 9.23
C LEU A 114 -9.00 -35.33 8.97
N VAL A 115 -7.81 -34.90 8.56
CA VAL A 115 -7.59 -33.66 7.79
C VAL A 115 -7.34 -34.10 6.36
N LEU A 116 -8.12 -33.58 5.42
CA LEU A 116 -8.04 -33.95 4.02
C LEU A 116 -7.78 -32.71 3.18
N VAL A 117 -6.60 -32.70 2.57
CA VAL A 117 -6.02 -31.62 1.79
C VAL A 117 -6.14 -31.99 0.32
N ARG A 118 -6.90 -31.23 -0.46
CA ARG A 118 -7.18 -31.52 -1.86
C ARG A 118 -6.84 -30.33 -2.74
N ALA A 119 -6.17 -30.57 -3.86
CA ALA A 119 -5.85 -29.54 -4.84
C ALA A 119 -5.61 -30.14 -6.23
N ALA A 120 -5.68 -29.29 -7.26
CA ALA A 120 -5.34 -29.68 -8.62
C ALA A 120 -3.82 -29.66 -8.89
N THR A 121 -3.06 -28.86 -8.14
CA THR A 121 -1.61 -28.71 -8.26
C THR A 121 -0.94 -28.59 -6.88
N ASN A 122 0.39 -28.63 -6.86
CA ASN A 122 1.18 -28.42 -5.64
C ASN A 122 0.99 -27.03 -5.02
N ALA A 123 0.75 -26.00 -5.83
CA ALA A 123 0.50 -24.65 -5.31
C ALA A 123 -0.78 -24.61 -4.46
N GLY A 124 -1.84 -25.27 -4.91
CA GLY A 124 -3.06 -25.42 -4.11
C GLY A 124 -2.82 -26.21 -2.82
N PHE A 125 -2.02 -27.29 -2.85
CA PHE A 125 -1.61 -27.97 -1.62
C PHE A 125 -0.86 -27.06 -0.66
N PHE A 126 0.06 -26.24 -1.17
CA PHE A 126 0.83 -25.31 -0.37
C PHE A 126 -0.06 -24.28 0.32
N TYR A 127 -1.00 -23.67 -0.40
CA TYR A 127 -1.93 -22.70 0.19
C TYR A 127 -2.92 -23.35 1.17
N ALA A 128 -3.31 -24.60 0.93
CA ALA A 128 -4.08 -25.37 1.91
C ALA A 128 -3.27 -25.62 3.19
N VAL A 129 -1.97 -25.90 3.06
CA VAL A 129 -1.05 -26.03 4.21
C VAL A 129 -0.92 -24.71 4.96
N GLN A 130 -0.82 -23.57 4.28
CA GLN A 130 -0.83 -22.25 4.93
C GLN A 130 -2.10 -22.04 5.77
N SER A 131 -3.27 -22.36 5.21
CA SER A 131 -4.52 -22.30 5.99
C SER A 131 -4.54 -23.29 7.14
N LEU A 132 -4.05 -24.52 6.95
CA LEU A 132 -3.99 -25.53 7.99
C LEU A 132 -3.09 -25.11 9.16
N LEU A 133 -1.95 -24.49 8.87
CA LEU A 133 -1.07 -23.90 9.89
C LEU A 133 -1.78 -22.79 10.66
N GLN A 134 -2.55 -21.94 9.99
CA GLN A 134 -3.31 -20.88 10.66
C GLN A 134 -4.53 -21.39 11.45
N LEU A 135 -5.08 -22.56 11.12
CA LEU A 135 -6.14 -23.21 11.90
C LEU A 135 -5.63 -23.84 13.22
N LEU A 136 -4.32 -24.04 13.36
CA LEU A 136 -3.69 -24.45 14.60
C LEU A 136 -3.52 -23.26 15.56
N PRO A 137 -3.30 -23.53 16.86
CA PRO A 137 -2.88 -22.49 17.79
C PRO A 137 -1.64 -21.73 17.27
N PRO A 138 -1.53 -20.39 17.48
CA PRO A 138 -0.43 -19.56 16.96
C PRO A 138 0.98 -20.07 17.27
N GLN A 139 1.13 -20.83 18.35
CA GLN A 139 2.36 -21.48 18.79
C GLN A 139 2.91 -22.48 17.77
N VAL A 140 2.15 -22.88 16.73
CA VAL A 140 2.70 -23.72 15.65
C VAL A 140 3.87 -23.05 14.93
N PHE A 141 3.94 -21.72 14.98
CA PHE A 141 5.02 -20.91 14.43
C PHE A 141 6.17 -20.65 15.44
N ALA A 142 6.06 -21.16 16.67
CA ALA A 142 7.10 -20.98 17.66
C ALA A 142 8.35 -21.80 17.31
N ASN A 143 9.53 -21.26 17.65
CA ASN A 143 10.78 -21.98 17.45
C ASN A 143 11.07 -23.05 18.51
N THR A 144 10.20 -23.16 19.53
CA THR A 144 10.31 -24.08 20.65
C THR A 144 9.11 -24.99 20.74
N ARG A 145 9.32 -26.15 21.37
CA ARG A 145 8.21 -27.07 21.67
C ARG A 145 7.31 -26.47 22.75
N GLU A 146 6.01 -26.44 22.48
CA GLU A 146 5.00 -25.95 23.41
C GLU A 146 4.09 -27.09 23.90
N ASP A 147 3.84 -27.13 25.22
CA ASP A 147 2.94 -28.12 25.84
C ASP A 147 1.53 -27.55 25.97
N ILE A 148 0.88 -27.41 24.80
CA ILE A 148 -0.50 -26.94 24.68
C ILE A 148 -1.38 -28.00 24.01
N LYS A 149 -2.70 -27.80 24.08
CA LYS A 149 -3.63 -28.63 23.34
C LYS A 149 -3.65 -28.24 21.86
N TRP A 150 -2.90 -28.97 21.05
CA TRP A 150 -2.93 -28.86 19.59
C TRP A 150 -4.29 -29.33 19.05
N GLN A 151 -5.09 -28.40 18.54
CA GLN A 151 -6.42 -28.69 18.04
C GLN A 151 -6.71 -27.87 16.78
N ILE A 152 -7.34 -28.50 15.81
CA ILE A 152 -7.77 -27.88 14.55
C ILE A 152 -9.30 -27.98 14.52
N PRO A 153 -10.03 -26.87 14.38
CA PRO A 153 -11.49 -26.89 14.33
C PRO A 153 -11.97 -27.76 13.16
N ALA A 154 -13.02 -28.57 13.39
CA ALA A 154 -13.65 -29.29 12.31
C ALA A 154 -14.34 -28.29 11.36
N CYS A 155 -13.99 -28.31 10.09
CA CYS A 155 -14.50 -27.39 9.09
C CYS A 155 -14.40 -27.98 7.68
N HIS A 156 -15.06 -27.35 6.73
CA HIS A 156 -14.83 -27.51 5.31
C HIS A 156 -14.47 -26.13 4.75
N ILE A 157 -13.38 -26.04 4.01
CA ILE A 157 -12.91 -24.83 3.33
C ILE A 157 -12.78 -25.14 1.85
N HIS A 158 -13.35 -24.29 1.01
CA HIS A 158 -13.11 -24.25 -0.43
C HIS A 158 -12.61 -22.87 -0.78
N ASP A 159 -11.43 -22.79 -1.39
CA ASP A 159 -10.69 -21.54 -1.46
C ASP A 159 -9.80 -21.44 -2.70
N TYR A 160 -9.64 -20.21 -3.20
CA TYR A 160 -8.87 -19.89 -4.38
C TYR A 160 -8.62 -18.37 -4.45
N PRO A 161 -7.50 -17.93 -5.05
CA PRO A 161 -7.20 -16.50 -5.16
C PRO A 161 -8.04 -15.81 -6.24
N ARG A 162 -8.39 -14.55 -5.97
CA ARG A 162 -9.06 -13.63 -6.91
C ARG A 162 -8.11 -13.18 -8.03
N PHE A 163 -6.86 -12.90 -7.69
CA PHE A 163 -5.85 -12.39 -8.61
C PHE A 163 -4.67 -13.33 -8.75
N SER A 164 -4.13 -13.42 -9.97
CA SER A 164 -2.94 -14.24 -10.26
C SER A 164 -1.63 -13.59 -9.79
N TRP A 165 -1.62 -12.25 -9.64
CA TRP A 165 -0.50 -11.49 -9.12
C TRP A 165 -0.78 -10.99 -7.71
N ARG A 166 -0.04 -11.52 -6.73
CA ARG A 166 -0.14 -11.13 -5.32
C ARG A 166 1.28 -10.85 -4.86
N GLY A 167 1.71 -9.60 -5.02
CA GLY A 167 3.14 -9.25 -5.00
C GLY A 167 3.59 -8.48 -3.78
N MET A 168 4.85 -8.67 -3.41
CA MET A 168 5.60 -7.78 -2.53
C MET A 168 6.93 -7.39 -3.18
N HIS A 169 7.27 -6.12 -3.11
CA HIS A 169 8.54 -5.56 -3.56
C HIS A 169 9.47 -5.26 -2.39
N LEU A 170 10.76 -5.53 -2.59
CA LEU A 170 11.84 -5.13 -1.68
C LEU A 170 12.96 -4.48 -2.47
N ASP A 171 13.20 -3.21 -2.17
CA ASP A 171 14.41 -2.48 -2.53
C ASP A 171 15.56 -2.94 -1.65
N VAL A 172 16.62 -3.44 -2.29
CA VAL A 172 17.88 -3.80 -1.63
C VAL A 172 19.05 -2.95 -2.14
N SER A 173 18.75 -1.98 -3.01
CA SER A 173 19.70 -1.02 -3.56
C SER A 173 19.98 0.09 -2.55
N ARG A 174 18.96 0.82 -2.08
CA ARG A 174 19.16 1.99 -1.19
C ARG A 174 19.82 1.55 0.13
N HIS A 175 19.35 0.44 0.72
CA HIS A 175 20.03 -0.28 1.81
C HIS A 175 20.09 -1.78 1.51
N PHE A 176 21.25 -2.40 1.73
CA PHE A 176 21.45 -3.83 1.43
C PHE A 176 20.91 -4.74 2.55
N PHE A 177 20.22 -5.82 2.16
CA PHE A 177 19.71 -6.82 3.10
C PHE A 177 20.37 -8.19 2.90
N PRO A 178 20.74 -8.90 3.98
CA PRO A 178 21.40 -10.21 3.87
C PRO A 178 20.45 -11.29 3.32
N VAL A 179 21.02 -12.33 2.69
CA VAL A 179 20.30 -13.48 2.10
C VAL A 179 19.31 -14.12 3.09
N ASP A 180 19.72 -14.29 4.35
CA ASP A 180 18.86 -14.87 5.38
C ASP A 180 17.61 -14.03 5.65
N PHE A 181 17.72 -12.70 5.57
CA PHE A 181 16.55 -11.83 5.67
C PHE A 181 15.67 -11.92 4.43
N VAL A 182 16.24 -11.95 3.22
CA VAL A 182 15.46 -12.10 1.98
C VAL A 182 14.63 -13.38 2.01
N LYS A 183 15.21 -14.49 2.50
CA LYS A 183 14.48 -15.75 2.73
C LYS A 183 13.36 -15.59 3.77
N LYS A 184 13.64 -14.91 4.89
CA LYS A 184 12.62 -14.61 5.92
C LYS A 184 11.49 -13.75 5.34
N TYR A 185 11.79 -12.80 4.47
CA TYR A 185 10.80 -11.99 3.78
C TYR A 185 9.93 -12.84 2.84
N ILE A 186 10.53 -13.81 2.13
CA ILE A 186 9.81 -14.80 1.32
C ILE A 186 8.92 -15.71 2.19
N ASP A 187 9.35 -16.11 3.38
CA ASP A 187 8.48 -16.83 4.33
C ASP A 187 7.23 -16.00 4.69
N LEU A 188 7.39 -14.68 4.89
CA LEU A 188 6.27 -13.76 5.16
C LEU A 188 5.33 -13.64 3.94
N ILE A 189 5.86 -13.51 2.72
CA ILE A 189 5.07 -13.52 1.48
C ILE A 189 4.24 -14.82 1.41
N ALA A 190 4.89 -15.97 1.61
CA ALA A 190 4.27 -17.28 1.53
C ALA A 190 3.20 -17.51 2.62
N MET A 191 3.45 -17.05 3.85
CA MET A 191 2.50 -17.12 4.98
C MET A 191 1.18 -16.40 4.66
N HIS A 192 1.27 -15.29 3.93
CA HIS A 192 0.13 -14.49 3.50
C HIS A 192 -0.47 -14.98 2.17
N LYS A 193 -0.03 -16.13 1.64
CA LYS A 193 -0.44 -16.68 0.35
C LYS A 193 -0.20 -15.74 -0.84
N MET A 194 0.77 -14.85 -0.71
CA MET A 194 1.29 -14.04 -1.81
C MET A 194 2.24 -14.90 -2.64
N ASN A 195 2.42 -14.55 -3.92
CA ASN A 195 3.10 -15.44 -4.88
C ASN A 195 4.13 -14.75 -5.78
N LYS A 196 4.28 -13.43 -5.70
CA LYS A 196 5.33 -12.70 -6.42
C LYS A 196 6.25 -11.99 -5.44
N PHE A 197 7.55 -12.17 -5.61
CA PHE A 197 8.58 -11.39 -4.95
C PHE A 197 9.29 -10.55 -6.01
N HIS A 198 8.98 -9.26 -6.04
CA HIS A 198 9.63 -8.29 -6.92
C HIS A 198 10.90 -7.77 -6.24
N TRP A 199 12.06 -8.08 -6.81
CA TRP A 199 13.34 -7.83 -6.17
C TRP A 199 14.11 -6.72 -6.90
N HIS A 200 14.15 -5.55 -6.30
CA HIS A 200 14.79 -4.36 -6.85
C HIS A 200 16.27 -4.32 -6.49
N LEU A 201 17.11 -4.71 -7.47
CA LEU A 201 18.50 -5.09 -7.26
C LEU A 201 19.50 -3.96 -7.58
N THR A 202 19.06 -2.87 -8.22
CA THR A 202 19.97 -1.83 -8.73
C THR A 202 19.27 -0.48 -8.69
N ASP A 203 19.98 0.54 -8.21
CA ASP A 203 19.58 1.94 -8.25
C ASP A 203 20.84 2.80 -8.03
N ASP A 204 20.71 4.13 -8.06
CA ASP A 204 21.79 5.12 -7.89
C ASP A 204 22.68 4.90 -6.66
N ASN A 205 22.11 4.25 -5.62
CA ASN A 205 22.75 4.01 -4.34
C ASN A 205 23.50 2.67 -4.25
N GLY A 206 23.30 1.76 -5.20
CA GLY A 206 24.24 0.69 -5.45
C GLY A 206 23.71 -0.52 -6.20
N TRP A 207 24.66 -1.23 -6.81
CA TRP A 207 24.41 -2.41 -7.62
C TRP A 207 24.53 -3.69 -6.80
N ARG A 208 23.49 -4.54 -6.75
CA ARG A 208 23.42 -5.66 -5.80
C ARG A 208 23.56 -7.05 -6.40
N ILE A 209 23.80 -7.19 -7.69
CA ILE A 209 23.87 -8.50 -8.36
C ILE A 209 25.22 -8.76 -9.03
N GLU A 210 25.82 -9.93 -8.82
CA GLU A 210 27.04 -10.30 -9.52
C GLU A 210 26.80 -10.59 -11.02
N ILE A 211 27.44 -9.78 -11.89
CA ILE A 211 27.52 -10.03 -13.34
C ILE A 211 28.96 -10.38 -13.71
N LYS A 212 29.21 -11.63 -14.10
CA LYS A 212 30.56 -12.16 -14.33
C LYS A 212 31.29 -11.40 -15.42
N LYS A 213 30.58 -10.96 -16.46
CA LYS A 213 31.16 -10.19 -17.56
C LYS A 213 31.56 -8.77 -17.17
N TYR A 214 30.99 -8.22 -16.09
CA TYR A 214 31.21 -6.84 -15.64
C TYR A 214 31.53 -6.78 -14.14
N PRO A 215 32.70 -7.28 -13.70
CA PRO A 215 33.03 -7.41 -12.28
C PRO A 215 33.04 -6.07 -11.52
N LYS A 216 33.31 -4.94 -12.19
CA LYS A 216 33.27 -3.62 -11.55
C LYS A 216 31.89 -3.23 -11.01
N LEU A 217 30.81 -3.86 -11.47
CA LEU A 217 29.47 -3.61 -10.91
C LEU A 217 29.41 -4.00 -9.43
N THR A 218 30.15 -5.03 -9.00
CA THR A 218 30.20 -5.43 -7.59
C THR A 218 31.50 -5.04 -6.89
N GLU A 219 32.60 -4.81 -7.61
CA GLU A 219 33.84 -4.27 -7.03
C GLU A 219 33.75 -2.77 -6.72
N VAL A 220 32.94 -2.01 -7.47
CA VAL A 220 32.79 -0.55 -7.35
C VAL A 220 31.33 -0.15 -7.08
N ALA A 221 30.42 -0.46 -8.01
CA ALA A 221 29.05 0.09 -7.95
C ALA A 221 28.21 -0.45 -6.78
N ALA A 222 28.61 -1.56 -6.15
CA ALA A 222 27.98 -2.09 -4.94
C ALA A 222 28.34 -1.32 -3.66
N TRP A 223 29.23 -0.33 -3.71
CA TRP A 223 29.78 0.31 -2.52
C TRP A 223 29.68 1.82 -2.59
N SER A 224 29.06 2.42 -1.57
CA SER A 224 29.01 3.87 -1.37
C SER A 224 29.81 4.30 -0.14
N VAL A 225 30.10 5.60 -0.05
CA VAL A 225 30.70 6.17 1.16
C VAL A 225 29.66 6.11 2.28
N ASP A 226 30.03 5.63 3.46
CA ASP A 226 29.06 5.49 4.56
C ASP A 226 28.57 6.86 5.05
N ARG A 227 27.26 7.08 4.90
CA ARG A 227 26.49 8.23 5.37
C ARG A 227 25.21 7.81 6.08
N THR A 228 25.11 6.55 6.51
CA THR A 228 23.89 5.99 7.13
C THR A 228 23.44 6.68 8.42
N HIS A 229 24.33 7.47 9.03
CA HIS A 229 24.09 8.29 10.22
C HIS A 229 23.61 9.72 9.89
N GLU A 230 23.59 10.10 8.62
CA GLU A 230 23.10 11.39 8.13
C GLU A 230 21.65 11.23 7.64
N HIS A 231 20.88 12.32 7.67
CA HIS A 231 19.53 12.30 7.12
C HIS A 231 19.58 12.13 5.60
N TRP A 232 18.74 11.26 5.02
CA TRP A 232 18.81 10.84 3.61
C TRP A 232 18.90 11.99 2.60
N ARG A 233 18.10 13.05 2.80
CA ARG A 233 18.06 14.24 1.92
C ARG A 233 19.22 15.21 2.14
N GLU A 234 19.96 15.04 3.22
CA GLU A 234 21.06 15.92 3.63
C GLU A 234 22.42 15.24 3.53
N ALA A 235 22.45 13.96 3.12
CA ALA A 235 23.66 13.16 3.00
C ALA A 235 24.70 13.87 2.12
N ALA A 236 25.88 14.12 2.68
CA ALA A 236 26.91 14.86 1.97
C ALA A 236 27.43 14.06 0.76
N PRO A 237 27.63 14.71 -0.41
CA PRO A 237 28.13 14.03 -1.59
C PRO A 237 29.54 13.46 -1.35
N PRO A 238 29.89 12.34 -2.00
CA PRO A 238 31.23 11.75 -1.89
C PRO A 238 32.33 12.73 -2.33
N LYS A 239 33.44 12.76 -1.60
CA LYS A 239 34.63 13.56 -1.94
C LYS A 239 35.72 12.66 -2.52
N PRO A 240 36.56 13.19 -3.44
CA PRO A 240 37.70 12.45 -3.96
C PRO A 240 38.60 11.88 -2.86
N GLY A 241 38.85 10.57 -2.90
CA GLY A 241 39.71 9.86 -1.95
C GLY A 241 39.00 9.32 -0.70
N GLU A 242 37.70 9.58 -0.52
CA GLU A 242 36.91 8.87 0.48
C GLU A 242 36.74 7.39 0.11
N LYS A 243 36.72 6.52 1.11
CA LYS A 243 36.55 5.09 0.90
C LYS A 243 35.07 4.75 0.89
N ALA A 244 34.64 4.03 -0.14
CA ALA A 244 33.35 3.36 -0.14
C ALA A 244 33.42 2.14 0.78
N THR A 245 32.58 2.11 1.81
CA THR A 245 32.59 1.07 2.86
C THR A 245 31.19 0.56 3.22
N TYR A 246 30.15 1.21 2.71
CA TYR A 246 28.77 0.82 2.93
C TYR A 246 28.21 0.16 1.67
N GLY A 247 27.52 -0.97 1.82
CA GLY A 247 26.94 -1.70 0.70
C GLY A 247 27.07 -3.22 0.86
N GLY A 248 27.07 -3.90 -0.27
CA GLY A 248 26.98 -5.35 -0.38
C GLY A 248 26.36 -5.75 -1.71
N PHE A 249 26.49 -7.03 -2.06
CA PHE A 249 25.90 -7.62 -3.25
C PHE A 249 25.67 -9.12 -3.05
N TYR A 250 24.77 -9.69 -3.84
CA TYR A 250 24.53 -11.12 -3.94
C TYR A 250 25.39 -11.73 -5.03
N THR A 251 26.09 -12.81 -4.71
CA THR A 251 26.71 -13.64 -5.72
C THR A 251 25.63 -14.34 -6.55
N GLN A 252 26.00 -14.87 -7.71
CA GLN A 252 25.06 -15.67 -8.50
C GLN A 252 24.58 -16.92 -7.75
N ASP A 253 25.39 -17.49 -6.85
CA ASP A 253 25.01 -18.64 -6.04
C ASP A 253 24.00 -18.27 -4.94
N ASP A 254 24.17 -17.10 -4.31
CA ASP A 254 23.19 -16.55 -3.36
C ASP A 254 21.83 -16.37 -4.04
N ILE A 255 21.81 -15.84 -5.27
CA ILE A 255 20.56 -15.66 -6.04
C ILE A 255 19.92 -17.01 -6.37
N ARG A 256 20.70 -17.98 -6.87
CA ARG A 256 20.17 -19.33 -7.14
C ARG A 256 19.58 -19.96 -5.89
N GLU A 257 20.20 -19.75 -4.74
CA GLU A 257 19.71 -20.21 -3.45
C GLU A 257 18.38 -19.54 -3.08
N VAL A 258 18.27 -18.22 -3.19
CA VAL A 258 17.02 -17.47 -2.92
C VAL A 258 15.90 -17.90 -3.87
N VAL A 259 16.19 -18.01 -5.17
CA VAL A 259 15.22 -18.44 -6.18
C VAL A 259 14.71 -19.86 -5.92
N ALA A 260 15.60 -20.79 -5.58
CA ALA A 260 15.21 -22.16 -5.23
C ALA A 260 14.35 -22.18 -3.94
N TYR A 261 14.74 -21.40 -2.94
CA TYR A 261 14.01 -21.27 -1.68
C TYR A 261 12.59 -20.71 -1.86
N ALA A 262 12.44 -19.72 -2.75
CA ALA A 262 11.16 -19.14 -3.12
C ALA A 262 10.28 -20.13 -3.91
N ALA A 263 10.88 -20.90 -4.83
CA ALA A 263 10.16 -21.91 -5.61
C ALA A 263 9.54 -23.01 -4.74
N GLU A 264 10.23 -23.45 -3.68
CA GLU A 264 9.68 -24.39 -2.67
C GLU A 264 8.44 -23.83 -1.94
N ARG A 265 8.25 -22.51 -1.97
CA ARG A 265 7.13 -21.79 -1.34
C ARG A 265 6.11 -21.29 -2.36
N HIS A 266 6.24 -21.71 -3.62
CA HIS A 266 5.38 -21.25 -4.73
C HIS A 266 5.39 -19.72 -4.88
N VAL A 267 6.54 -19.10 -4.62
CA VAL A 267 6.80 -17.67 -4.83
C VAL A 267 7.71 -17.51 -6.04
N GLU A 268 7.26 -16.77 -7.04
CA GLU A 268 8.06 -16.40 -8.21
C GLU A 268 8.91 -15.15 -7.90
N VAL A 269 10.22 -15.23 -8.12
CA VAL A 269 11.15 -14.11 -7.93
C VAL A 269 11.34 -13.39 -9.26
N ILE A 270 10.98 -12.11 -9.30
CA ILE A 270 11.04 -11.25 -10.48
C ILE A 270 12.16 -10.23 -10.26
N PRO A 271 13.25 -10.28 -11.04
CA PRO A 271 14.33 -9.32 -10.91
C PRO A 271 13.95 -7.99 -11.54
N GLU A 272 14.35 -6.90 -10.89
CA GLU A 272 14.39 -5.56 -11.48
C GLU A 272 15.82 -5.08 -11.64
N ILE A 273 16.14 -4.66 -12.86
CA ILE A 273 17.37 -3.96 -13.22
C ILE A 273 16.97 -2.62 -13.84
N GLU A 274 17.14 -1.54 -13.09
CA GLU A 274 16.72 -0.19 -13.46
C GLU A 274 17.35 0.29 -14.78
N MET A 275 16.51 0.83 -15.66
CA MET A 275 16.91 1.50 -16.90
C MET A 275 15.77 2.30 -17.55
N PRO A 276 16.05 3.43 -18.23
CA PRO A 276 17.35 4.05 -18.42
C PRO A 276 17.77 5.02 -17.29
N GLY A 277 16.85 5.38 -16.40
CA GLY A 277 17.07 6.17 -15.18
C GLY A 277 17.74 5.35 -14.07
N HIS A 278 17.92 5.95 -12.90
CA HIS A 278 18.43 5.26 -11.69
C HIS A 278 19.70 4.42 -11.90
N THR A 279 20.70 5.00 -12.58
CA THR A 279 21.89 4.27 -13.08
C THR A 279 23.23 4.95 -12.78
N SER A 280 23.26 5.95 -11.89
CA SER A 280 24.50 6.67 -11.57
C SER A 280 25.58 5.77 -10.94
N GLU A 281 25.20 4.70 -10.24
CA GLU A 281 26.08 3.67 -9.71
C GLU A 281 26.80 2.91 -10.84
N VAL A 282 26.14 2.68 -11.97
CA VAL A 282 26.78 2.08 -13.15
C VAL A 282 27.85 3.01 -13.70
N PHE A 283 27.63 4.32 -13.71
CA PHE A 283 28.59 5.30 -14.23
C PHE A 283 29.81 5.49 -13.32
N ALA A 284 29.73 5.09 -12.05
CA ALA A 284 30.91 4.96 -11.19
C ALA A 284 31.83 3.81 -11.63
N ALA A 285 31.29 2.77 -12.26
CA ALA A 285 32.06 1.62 -12.74
C ALA A 285 32.44 1.71 -14.23
N TYR A 286 31.52 2.23 -15.06
CA TYR A 286 31.57 2.31 -16.52
C TYR A 286 31.02 3.65 -17.02
N PRO A 287 31.72 4.76 -16.77
CA PRO A 287 31.27 6.10 -17.15
C PRO A 287 31.04 6.25 -18.66
N GLU A 288 31.70 5.45 -19.49
CA GLU A 288 31.52 5.45 -20.95
C GLU A 288 30.08 5.14 -21.40
N LEU A 289 29.22 4.60 -20.53
CA LEU A 289 27.81 4.29 -20.83
C LEU A 289 26.86 5.50 -20.67
N SER A 290 27.29 6.55 -19.98
CA SER A 290 26.52 7.80 -19.81
C SER A 290 26.63 8.70 -21.05
N CYS A 291 25.80 9.74 -21.14
CA CYS A 291 25.89 10.70 -22.24
C CYS A 291 27.17 11.55 -22.20
N THR A 292 27.67 11.86 -21.01
CA THR A 292 28.84 12.74 -20.79
C THR A 292 30.15 11.98 -20.85
N GLY A 293 30.15 10.69 -20.48
CA GLY A 293 31.38 9.92 -20.28
C GLY A 293 32.12 10.27 -18.99
N GLU A 294 31.51 11.06 -18.10
CA GLU A 294 32.10 11.48 -16.84
C GLU A 294 31.93 10.40 -15.76
N GLU A 295 32.98 10.24 -14.94
CA GLU A 295 32.95 9.37 -13.77
C GLU A 295 32.10 10.00 -12.67
N LEU A 296 31.07 9.27 -12.25
CA LEU A 296 30.24 9.61 -11.11
C LEU A 296 30.64 8.79 -9.89
N TYR A 297 30.12 9.15 -8.72
CA TYR A 297 30.22 8.32 -7.52
C TYR A 297 28.90 7.61 -7.28
N VAL A 298 28.96 6.45 -6.63
CA VAL A 298 27.76 5.80 -6.06
C VAL A 298 27.20 6.72 -4.97
N GLN A 299 25.91 7.03 -5.05
CA GLN A 299 25.31 8.05 -4.21
C GLN A 299 25.00 7.47 -2.81
N PRO A 300 25.41 8.12 -1.71
CA PRO A 300 25.17 7.60 -0.37
C PRO A 300 23.84 8.04 0.25
N GLY A 301 23.05 8.84 -0.48
CA GLY A 301 21.73 9.33 -0.10
C GLY A 301 21.00 9.88 -1.33
N SER A 302 20.08 10.83 -1.13
CA SER A 302 19.34 11.46 -2.25
C SER A 302 20.29 12.17 -3.22
N TYR A 303 20.05 12.00 -4.52
CA TYR A 303 20.81 12.62 -5.59
C TYR A 303 19.92 13.58 -6.38
N TRP A 304 20.23 14.89 -6.34
CA TRP A 304 19.46 15.91 -7.05
C TRP A 304 20.37 17.00 -7.67
N PRO A 305 20.13 17.42 -8.92
CA PRO A 305 19.15 16.85 -9.86
C PRO A 305 19.62 15.50 -10.42
N ASN A 306 18.73 14.49 -10.41
CA ASN A 306 19.01 13.17 -10.97
C ASN A 306 18.81 13.18 -12.49
N VAL A 307 19.82 13.65 -13.22
CA VAL A 307 19.74 13.81 -14.68
C VAL A 307 20.51 12.76 -15.46
N ASP A 308 21.38 12.01 -14.79
CA ASP A 308 22.30 11.09 -15.43
C ASP A 308 21.63 9.74 -15.73
N ILE A 309 21.44 9.47 -17.01
CA ILE A 309 20.76 8.28 -17.54
C ILE A 309 21.56 7.59 -18.64
N PHE A 310 21.28 6.31 -18.90
CA PHE A 310 21.94 5.55 -19.96
C PHE A 310 21.88 6.27 -21.32
N CYS A 311 23.00 6.32 -22.04
CA CYS A 311 23.05 6.97 -23.34
C CYS A 311 22.37 6.11 -24.42
N ALA A 312 21.15 6.47 -24.82
CA ALA A 312 20.41 5.80 -25.90
C ALA A 312 21.07 5.96 -27.29
N GLY A 313 22.00 6.91 -27.43
CA GLY A 313 22.77 7.13 -28.65
C GLY A 313 23.90 6.13 -28.91
N LYS A 314 24.33 5.37 -27.90
CA LYS A 314 25.48 4.46 -27.96
C LYS A 314 25.05 3.00 -28.14
N GLU A 315 25.70 2.27 -29.04
CA GLU A 315 25.46 0.83 -29.22
C GLU A 315 26.10 -0.01 -28.10
N GLU A 316 27.17 0.53 -27.51
CA GLU A 316 27.86 -0.03 -26.35
C GLU A 316 26.92 -0.14 -25.15
N THR A 317 26.02 0.84 -24.96
CA THR A 317 24.98 0.81 -23.92
C THR A 317 24.07 -0.40 -24.08
N PHE A 318 23.55 -0.64 -25.29
CA PHE A 318 22.69 -1.80 -25.53
C PHE A 318 23.46 -3.12 -25.43
N THR A 319 24.72 -3.14 -25.86
CA THR A 319 25.59 -4.32 -25.69
C THR A 319 25.82 -4.61 -24.21
N PHE A 320 26.01 -3.59 -23.38
CA PHE A 320 26.11 -3.70 -21.93
C PHE A 320 24.84 -4.29 -21.33
N ILE A 321 23.69 -3.65 -21.57
CA ILE A 321 22.39 -4.05 -21.03
C ILE A 321 22.05 -5.48 -21.44
N GLN A 322 22.21 -5.83 -22.72
CA GLN A 322 21.90 -7.18 -23.21
C GLN A 322 22.79 -8.25 -22.55
N ASN A 323 24.07 -7.94 -22.34
CA ASN A 323 24.98 -8.84 -21.63
C ASN A 323 24.58 -9.04 -20.16
N VAL A 324 24.21 -7.96 -19.46
CA VAL A 324 23.68 -8.02 -18.09
C VAL A 324 22.40 -8.87 -18.05
N LEU A 325 21.41 -8.52 -18.88
CA LEU A 325 20.13 -9.21 -18.92
C LEU A 325 20.27 -10.68 -19.31
N THR A 326 21.26 -11.05 -20.14
CA THR A 326 21.55 -12.46 -20.45
C THR A 326 21.90 -13.23 -19.18
N GLU A 327 22.82 -12.72 -18.35
CA GLU A 327 23.19 -13.37 -17.10
C GLU A 327 22.03 -13.34 -16.08
N VAL A 328 21.25 -12.26 -16.01
CA VAL A 328 20.05 -12.16 -15.15
C VAL A 328 19.02 -13.24 -15.53
N MET A 329 18.68 -13.37 -16.81
CA MET A 329 17.68 -14.36 -17.27
C MET A 329 18.10 -15.81 -17.01
N GLU A 330 19.40 -16.10 -16.90
CA GLU A 330 19.91 -17.42 -16.51
C GLU A 330 19.70 -17.73 -15.02
N LEU A 331 19.65 -16.70 -14.16
CA LEU A 331 19.48 -16.84 -12.71
C LEU A 331 18.01 -16.88 -12.30
N PHE A 332 17.15 -16.15 -13.03
CA PHE A 332 15.74 -15.99 -12.70
C PHE A 332 14.84 -16.75 -13.69
N PRO A 333 14.15 -17.82 -13.26
CA PRO A 333 13.27 -18.60 -14.12
C PRO A 333 11.99 -17.86 -14.51
N SER A 334 11.61 -16.81 -13.75
CA SER A 334 10.44 -15.96 -13.98
C SER A 334 10.26 -15.61 -15.45
N ASP A 335 9.01 -15.65 -15.93
CA ASP A 335 8.69 -15.21 -17.29
C ASP A 335 8.87 -13.68 -17.42
N TYR A 336 8.81 -12.95 -16.32
CA TYR A 336 8.95 -11.50 -16.26
C TYR A 336 10.36 -11.06 -15.89
N VAL A 337 10.81 -9.97 -16.50
CA VAL A 337 11.96 -9.16 -16.08
C VAL A 337 11.50 -7.71 -15.98
N HIS A 338 11.66 -7.10 -14.81
CA HIS A 338 11.34 -5.69 -14.61
C HIS A 338 12.53 -4.84 -15.03
N ILE A 339 12.27 -3.78 -15.79
CA ILE A 339 13.32 -2.88 -16.29
C ILE A 339 13.25 -1.49 -15.67
N GLY A 340 12.33 -1.30 -14.71
CA GLY A 340 12.02 0.00 -14.13
C GLY A 340 11.41 0.93 -15.17
N GLY A 341 12.12 2.02 -15.48
CA GLY A 341 11.75 2.98 -16.53
C GLY A 341 11.11 4.27 -16.01
N ASP A 342 11.09 4.43 -14.70
CA ASP A 342 10.64 5.60 -13.96
C ASP A 342 11.69 6.71 -13.93
N GLU A 343 11.21 7.92 -13.62
CA GLU A 343 11.99 9.15 -13.35
C GLU A 343 13.13 9.50 -14.33
N ALA A 344 13.10 8.97 -15.56
CA ALA A 344 14.10 9.21 -16.59
C ALA A 344 13.94 10.63 -17.19
N THR A 345 14.57 11.62 -16.57
CA THR A 345 14.61 13.00 -17.08
C THR A 345 15.32 13.07 -18.44
N LYS A 346 14.88 13.98 -19.32
CA LYS A 346 15.32 13.98 -20.73
C LYS A 346 16.53 14.90 -20.99
N ASP A 347 16.97 15.66 -19.99
CA ASP A 347 18.01 16.69 -20.07
C ASP A 347 19.31 16.21 -20.73
N ARG A 348 19.79 15.02 -20.35
CA ARG A 348 21.02 14.45 -20.94
C ARG A 348 20.85 14.04 -22.39
N TRP A 349 19.67 13.54 -22.78
CA TRP A 349 19.41 13.14 -24.16
C TRP A 349 19.21 14.33 -25.09
N GLU A 350 18.57 15.39 -24.60
CA GLU A 350 18.42 16.67 -25.31
C GLU A 350 19.81 17.26 -25.66
N ALA A 351 20.74 17.25 -24.70
CA ALA A 351 22.10 17.76 -24.89
C ALA A 351 23.04 16.81 -25.64
N CYS A 352 22.73 15.51 -25.72
CA CYS A 352 23.65 14.51 -26.27
C CYS A 352 23.56 14.40 -27.79
N LEU A 353 24.64 14.78 -28.49
CA LEU A 353 24.72 14.68 -29.95
C LEU A 353 24.47 13.26 -30.51
N LEU A 354 24.83 12.22 -29.76
CA LEU A 354 24.58 10.83 -30.17
C LEU A 354 23.10 10.46 -30.02
N CYS A 355 22.43 10.88 -28.95
CA CYS A 355 20.99 10.68 -28.78
C CYS A 355 20.19 11.45 -29.84
N GLN A 356 20.55 12.71 -30.09
CA GLN A 356 19.94 13.52 -31.15
C GLN A 356 20.15 12.88 -32.54
N LYS A 357 21.33 12.29 -32.78
CA LYS A 357 21.57 11.52 -34.01
C LYS A 357 20.69 10.28 -34.07
N ARG A 358 20.55 9.53 -32.98
CA ARG A 358 19.67 8.35 -32.90
C ARG A 358 18.24 8.69 -33.26
N MET A 359 17.69 9.75 -32.67
CA MET A 359 16.34 10.21 -32.98
C MET A 359 16.16 10.50 -34.47
N LYS A 360 17.14 11.18 -35.09
CA LYS A 360 17.11 11.44 -36.53
C LYS A 360 17.20 10.17 -37.39
N ASP A 361 18.03 9.21 -37.00
CA ASP A 361 18.22 7.96 -37.74
C ASP A 361 16.95 7.09 -37.68
N GLU A 362 16.27 7.07 -36.53
CA GLU A 362 15.06 6.25 -36.27
C GLU A 362 13.75 7.00 -36.59
N GLY A 363 13.81 8.30 -36.91
CA GLY A 363 12.66 9.13 -37.26
C GLY A 363 11.78 9.52 -36.07
N LEU A 364 12.36 9.66 -34.88
CA LEU A 364 11.67 10.01 -33.63
C LEU A 364 11.50 11.53 -33.50
N ILE A 365 10.36 11.97 -32.97
CA ILE A 365 9.99 13.39 -32.88
C ILE A 365 10.66 14.07 -31.69
N ASN A 366 10.72 13.40 -30.54
CA ASN A 366 11.21 13.93 -29.27
C ASN A 366 11.83 12.82 -28.39
N GLU A 367 12.34 13.21 -27.23
CA GLU A 367 13.04 12.35 -26.28
C GLU A 367 12.09 11.40 -25.53
N GLN A 368 10.78 11.70 -25.46
CA GLN A 368 9.78 10.73 -24.98
C GLN A 368 9.68 9.55 -25.96
N GLU A 369 9.64 9.81 -27.28
CA GLU A 369 9.71 8.75 -28.28
C GLU A 369 11.07 8.02 -28.27
N LEU A 370 12.16 8.69 -27.87
CA LEU A 370 13.45 8.02 -27.66
C LEU A 370 13.42 7.03 -26.49
N GLN A 371 12.76 7.37 -25.38
CA GLN A 371 12.53 6.42 -24.28
C GLN A 371 11.71 5.23 -24.74
N SER A 372 10.59 5.48 -25.44
CA SER A 372 9.77 4.41 -26.00
C SER A 372 10.57 3.49 -26.93
N TRP A 373 11.42 4.07 -27.80
CA TRP A 373 12.31 3.30 -28.67
C TRP A 373 13.32 2.46 -27.88
N PHE A 374 13.91 3.03 -26.81
CA PHE A 374 14.82 2.32 -25.92
C PHE A 374 14.12 1.11 -25.28
N VAL A 375 12.94 1.32 -24.69
CA VAL A 375 12.13 0.27 -24.04
C VAL A 375 11.75 -0.82 -25.06
N LYS A 376 11.24 -0.45 -26.24
CA LYS A 376 10.91 -1.41 -27.32
C LYS A 376 12.11 -2.23 -27.77
N ARG A 377 13.30 -1.64 -27.77
CA ARG A 377 14.53 -2.34 -28.12
C ARG A 377 14.91 -3.38 -27.06
N ILE A 378 14.71 -3.08 -25.77
CA ILE A 378 14.92 -4.03 -24.67
C ILE A 378 13.83 -5.11 -24.66
N GLU A 379 12.55 -4.74 -24.83
CA GLU A 379 11.43 -5.69 -24.95
C GLU A 379 11.71 -6.73 -26.04
N LYS A 380 12.09 -6.27 -27.24
CA LYS A 380 12.42 -7.18 -28.36
C LYS A 380 13.53 -8.17 -28.00
N PHE A 381 14.51 -7.75 -27.20
CA PHE A 381 15.58 -8.62 -26.73
C PHE A 381 15.05 -9.65 -25.73
N LEU A 382 14.24 -9.24 -24.75
CA LEU A 382 13.61 -10.12 -23.77
C LEU A 382 12.68 -11.15 -24.44
N ASN A 383 11.81 -10.70 -25.36
CA ASN A 383 10.87 -11.56 -26.08
C ASN A 383 11.62 -12.60 -26.94
N ALA A 384 12.77 -12.23 -27.54
CA ALA A 384 13.61 -13.17 -28.27
C ALA A 384 14.20 -14.29 -27.38
N HIS A 385 14.23 -14.10 -26.07
CA HIS A 385 14.65 -15.08 -25.07
C HIS A 385 13.46 -15.68 -24.30
N GLY A 386 12.23 -15.44 -24.76
CA GLY A 386 11.01 -15.98 -24.14
C GLY A 386 10.64 -15.32 -22.82
N LYS A 387 11.16 -14.12 -22.53
CA LYS A 387 10.78 -13.32 -21.37
C LYS A 387 9.82 -12.21 -21.77
N LYS A 388 9.04 -11.72 -20.80
CA LYS A 388 8.14 -10.58 -20.89
C LYS A 388 8.70 -9.40 -20.11
N LEU A 389 8.55 -8.22 -20.69
CA LEU A 389 8.92 -6.97 -20.03
C LEU A 389 7.80 -6.52 -19.08
N ILE A 390 8.20 -6.07 -17.89
CA ILE A 390 7.37 -5.25 -17.01
C ILE A 390 8.14 -3.96 -16.66
N GLY A 391 7.43 -2.84 -16.51
CA GLY A 391 8.02 -1.56 -16.14
C GLY A 391 7.01 -0.63 -15.50
N TRP A 392 7.50 0.42 -14.83
CA TRP A 392 6.68 1.45 -14.19
C TRP A 392 5.84 2.22 -15.23
N ASP A 393 4.74 2.84 -14.80
CA ASP A 393 3.77 3.45 -15.73
C ASP A 393 4.33 4.58 -16.63
N GLU A 394 5.53 5.09 -16.36
CA GLU A 394 6.30 5.93 -17.27
C GLU A 394 6.61 5.27 -18.62
N ILE A 395 6.66 3.94 -18.72
CA ILE A 395 6.88 3.27 -20.02
C ILE A 395 5.74 3.49 -21.03
N LEU A 396 4.61 4.08 -20.57
CA LEU A 396 3.53 4.57 -21.43
C LEU A 396 3.98 5.75 -22.33
N GLU A 397 4.94 6.55 -21.86
CA GLU A 397 5.41 7.75 -22.55
C GLU A 397 6.05 7.42 -23.91
N GLY A 398 5.58 8.07 -24.98
CA GLY A 398 6.02 7.79 -26.35
C GLY A 398 5.44 6.50 -26.96
N GLY A 399 4.55 5.80 -26.24
CA GLY A 399 3.79 4.64 -26.68
C GLY A 399 4.40 3.30 -26.27
N LEU A 400 3.55 2.40 -25.76
CA LEU A 400 3.94 1.10 -25.22
C LEU A 400 4.59 0.16 -26.22
N ALA A 401 5.42 -0.73 -25.67
CA ALA A 401 5.93 -1.89 -26.36
C ALA A 401 4.82 -2.98 -26.36
N PRO A 402 4.54 -3.70 -27.48
CA PRO A 402 3.28 -4.41 -27.70
C PRO A 402 2.90 -5.50 -26.69
N GLU A 403 3.88 -6.10 -25.99
CA GLU A 403 3.65 -7.17 -25.01
C GLU A 403 4.02 -6.75 -23.58
N ALA A 404 4.35 -5.46 -23.38
CA ALA A 404 4.73 -4.93 -22.08
C ALA A 404 3.58 -5.02 -21.08
N THR A 405 3.91 -5.44 -19.85
CA THR A 405 3.07 -5.31 -18.67
C THR A 405 3.42 -4.00 -17.95
N VAL A 406 2.43 -3.30 -17.44
CA VAL A 406 2.61 -1.99 -16.76
C VAL A 406 2.41 -2.14 -15.26
N MET A 407 3.29 -1.54 -14.47
CA MET A 407 3.14 -1.42 -13.03
C MET A 407 2.73 0.02 -12.65
N SER A 408 1.48 0.20 -12.23
CA SER A 408 0.88 1.54 -12.02
C SER A 408 1.11 2.04 -10.58
N TRP A 409 2.02 3.00 -10.42
CA TRP A 409 2.46 3.48 -9.11
C TRP A 409 2.06 4.93 -8.83
N ARG A 410 2.01 5.82 -9.84
CA ARG A 410 1.66 7.24 -9.65
C ARG A 410 0.17 7.49 -9.38
N GLY A 411 -0.61 6.42 -9.26
CA GLY A 411 -2.05 6.43 -9.06
C GLY A 411 -2.70 5.34 -9.89
N PHE A 412 -3.97 5.54 -10.23
CA PHE A 412 -4.75 4.58 -11.01
C PHE A 412 -4.68 4.85 -12.52
N GLN A 413 -4.36 6.09 -12.91
CA GLN A 413 -4.51 6.55 -14.29
C GLN A 413 -3.65 5.77 -15.28
N GLY A 414 -2.36 5.53 -14.97
CA GLY A 414 -1.47 4.74 -15.84
C GLY A 414 -1.99 3.32 -16.07
N GLY A 415 -2.44 2.65 -15.01
CA GLY A 415 -3.05 1.33 -15.09
C GLY A 415 -4.37 1.32 -15.87
N ILE A 416 -5.22 2.33 -15.71
CA ILE A 416 -6.46 2.48 -16.49
C ILE A 416 -6.13 2.60 -17.98
N GLU A 417 -5.19 3.47 -18.34
CA GLU A 417 -4.79 3.70 -19.73
C GLU A 417 -4.17 2.46 -20.38
N ALA A 418 -3.30 1.75 -19.65
CA ALA A 418 -2.68 0.52 -20.12
C ALA A 418 -3.73 -0.60 -20.35
N ALA A 419 -4.63 -0.83 -19.39
CA ALA A 419 -5.66 -1.85 -19.51
C ALA A 419 -6.66 -1.53 -20.64
N GLN A 420 -6.99 -0.26 -20.87
CA GLN A 420 -7.83 0.17 -22.00
C GLN A 420 -7.17 -0.07 -23.36
N GLN A 421 -5.83 -0.06 -23.41
CA GLN A 421 -5.03 -0.40 -24.59
C GLN A 421 -4.79 -1.92 -24.74
N GLY A 422 -5.26 -2.74 -23.79
CA GLY A 422 -5.13 -4.20 -23.83
C GLY A 422 -3.81 -4.74 -23.27
N HIS A 423 -3.08 -3.93 -22.51
CA HIS A 423 -1.88 -4.34 -21.79
C HIS A 423 -2.22 -4.84 -20.39
N ASP A 424 -1.51 -5.87 -19.94
CA ASP A 424 -1.63 -6.37 -18.58
C ASP A 424 -1.05 -5.36 -17.57
N VAL A 425 -1.66 -5.29 -16.40
CA VAL A 425 -1.37 -4.29 -15.37
C VAL A 425 -1.25 -4.93 -14.00
N VAL A 426 -0.23 -4.49 -13.25
CA VAL A 426 -0.10 -4.70 -11.81
C VAL A 426 -0.33 -3.37 -11.11
N MET A 427 -1.28 -3.33 -10.18
CA MET A 427 -1.62 -2.11 -9.45
C MET A 427 -0.78 -1.98 -8.17
N CYS A 428 -0.04 -0.88 -8.02
CA CYS A 428 0.69 -0.56 -6.80
C CYS A 428 0.68 0.96 -6.50
N PRO A 429 -0.50 1.63 -6.53
CA PRO A 429 -0.55 3.08 -6.41
C PRO A 429 0.01 3.55 -5.07
N THR A 430 0.78 4.65 -5.07
CA THR A 430 1.32 5.31 -3.86
C THR A 430 0.27 5.62 -2.81
N SER A 431 -0.99 5.78 -3.22
CA SER A 431 -2.12 6.03 -2.33
C SER A 431 -2.52 4.83 -1.46
N TYR A 432 -2.05 3.61 -1.75
CA TYR A 432 -2.40 2.38 -1.02
C TYR A 432 -1.24 1.42 -0.79
N CYS A 433 -0.24 1.39 -1.67
CA CYS A 433 0.70 0.28 -1.79
C CYS A 433 2.16 0.65 -1.49
N TYR A 434 2.46 1.88 -1.09
CA TYR A 434 3.81 2.31 -0.72
C TYR A 434 4.01 2.14 0.79
N PHE A 435 4.65 1.04 1.18
CA PHE A 435 4.83 0.64 2.57
C PHE A 435 6.09 1.24 3.20
N ASP A 436 6.84 2.04 2.46
CA ASP A 436 7.87 2.96 2.97
C ASP A 436 7.25 4.24 3.59
N TYR A 437 5.95 4.49 3.40
CA TYR A 437 5.23 5.62 4.02
C TYR A 437 4.84 5.33 5.47
N TYR A 438 4.66 6.38 6.26
CA TYR A 438 4.12 6.28 7.62
C TYR A 438 2.81 5.48 7.64
N GLN A 439 2.60 4.70 8.70
CA GLN A 439 1.41 3.88 8.92
C GLN A 439 0.60 4.28 10.16
N ALA A 440 1.12 5.22 10.95
CA ALA A 440 0.47 5.86 12.09
C ALA A 440 1.13 7.23 12.34
N ASP A 441 0.76 7.90 13.43
CA ASP A 441 1.19 9.27 13.76
C ASP A 441 2.73 9.43 13.75
N PRO A 442 3.32 10.23 12.82
CA PRO A 442 4.77 10.37 12.65
C PRO A 442 5.53 10.71 13.92
N ASP A 443 4.91 11.43 14.87
CA ASP A 443 5.52 11.81 16.15
C ASP A 443 5.87 10.59 17.03
N PHE A 444 5.26 9.43 16.77
CA PHE A 444 5.40 8.20 17.56
C PHE A 444 5.89 7.01 16.72
N GLN A 445 6.34 7.25 15.49
CA GLN A 445 6.78 6.20 14.56
C GLN A 445 8.27 6.33 14.24
N PRO A 446 8.93 5.25 13.80
CA PRO A 446 10.21 5.36 13.10
C PRO A 446 10.10 6.33 11.93
N GLU A 447 11.20 7.02 11.63
CA GLU A 447 11.26 7.94 10.50
C GLU A 447 10.97 7.22 9.18
N ALA A 448 10.17 7.87 8.35
CA ALA A 448 9.76 7.38 7.03
C ALA A 448 9.84 8.54 6.03
N ILE A 449 9.83 8.22 4.73
CA ILE A 449 10.00 9.23 3.66
C ILE A 449 8.87 10.28 3.64
N GLY A 450 7.73 9.96 4.24
CA GLY A 450 6.54 10.80 4.31
C GLY A 450 5.26 9.97 4.15
N GLY A 451 4.21 10.60 3.61
CA GLY A 451 2.94 9.94 3.33
C GLY A 451 2.20 9.43 4.56
N MET A 452 1.04 8.81 4.35
CA MET A 452 0.27 8.13 5.39
C MET A 452 -0.61 7.03 4.76
N ILE A 453 -0.23 5.78 5.01
CA ILE A 453 -0.89 4.56 4.52
C ILE A 453 -1.13 3.66 5.72
N THR A 454 -2.28 3.87 6.39
CA THR A 454 -2.70 3.06 7.54
C THR A 454 -3.16 1.66 7.11
N LEU A 455 -3.28 0.75 8.07
CA LEU A 455 -3.75 -0.61 7.80
C LEU A 455 -5.14 -0.60 7.15
N LYS A 456 -6.04 0.23 7.69
CA LYS A 456 -7.41 0.38 7.15
C LYS A 456 -7.41 0.89 5.72
N LYS A 457 -6.48 1.78 5.37
CA LYS A 457 -6.36 2.29 4.00
C LYS A 457 -5.98 1.19 3.02
N VAL A 458 -4.99 0.36 3.36
CA VAL A 458 -4.59 -0.80 2.54
C VAL A 458 -5.77 -1.76 2.37
N TYR A 459 -6.49 -2.08 3.46
CA TYR A 459 -7.64 -2.98 3.41
C TYR A 459 -8.79 -2.48 2.52
N ALA A 460 -8.98 -1.16 2.47
CA ALA A 460 -10.01 -0.51 1.65
C ALA A 460 -9.66 -0.48 0.15
N PHE A 461 -8.43 -0.86 -0.23
CA PHE A 461 -7.99 -0.82 -1.61
C PHE A 461 -8.80 -1.78 -2.51
N GLU A 462 -9.31 -1.28 -3.62
CA GLU A 462 -9.87 -2.10 -4.69
C GLU A 462 -8.97 -1.99 -5.94
N PRO A 463 -8.24 -3.07 -6.30
CA PRO A 463 -7.32 -3.04 -7.44
C PRO A 463 -8.00 -2.80 -8.79
N ILE A 464 -9.26 -3.20 -8.98
CA ILE A 464 -9.96 -2.97 -10.25
C ILE A 464 -10.63 -1.59 -10.23
N PRO A 465 -10.15 -0.62 -11.03
CA PRO A 465 -10.77 0.71 -11.11
C PRO A 465 -12.20 0.63 -11.66
N ILE A 466 -13.09 1.49 -11.18
CA ILE A 466 -14.51 1.52 -11.59
C ILE A 466 -14.69 1.97 -13.04
N GLU A 467 -13.68 2.64 -13.60
CA GLU A 467 -13.61 3.13 -14.97
C GLU A 467 -13.44 1.99 -15.99
N LEU A 468 -12.97 0.81 -15.56
CA LEU A 468 -12.74 -0.33 -16.45
C LEU A 468 -14.00 -1.17 -16.62
N ASN A 469 -14.30 -1.55 -17.87
CA ASN A 469 -15.35 -2.53 -18.15
C ASN A 469 -14.86 -3.98 -17.92
N ALA A 470 -15.77 -4.95 -17.94
CA ALA A 470 -15.46 -6.35 -17.62
C ALA A 470 -14.37 -7.01 -18.49
N GLU A 471 -14.18 -6.60 -19.75
CA GLU A 471 -13.09 -7.14 -20.58
C GLU A 471 -11.76 -6.46 -20.21
N GLN A 472 -11.76 -5.14 -20.02
CA GLN A 472 -10.59 -4.39 -19.60
C GLN A 472 -10.10 -4.79 -18.20
N SER A 473 -11.03 -5.07 -17.28
CA SER A 473 -10.69 -5.52 -15.92
C SER A 473 -9.91 -6.83 -15.89
N LYS A 474 -9.97 -7.67 -16.93
CA LYS A 474 -9.19 -8.92 -17.02
C LYS A 474 -7.69 -8.67 -17.17
N HIS A 475 -7.31 -7.49 -17.64
CA HIS A 475 -5.91 -7.09 -17.74
C HIS A 475 -5.32 -6.67 -16.39
N ILE A 476 -6.14 -6.42 -15.37
CA ILE A 476 -5.63 -6.21 -14.01
C ILE A 476 -5.24 -7.56 -13.41
N LEU A 477 -3.95 -7.89 -13.47
CA LEU A 477 -3.42 -9.18 -12.99
C LEU A 477 -3.50 -9.32 -11.47
N GLY A 478 -3.49 -8.19 -10.77
CA GLY A 478 -3.57 -8.08 -9.32
C GLY A 478 -2.87 -6.83 -8.79
N ALA A 479 -2.31 -6.94 -7.58
CA ALA A 479 -1.66 -5.81 -6.92
C ALA A 479 -0.40 -6.21 -6.16
N GLN A 480 0.39 -5.20 -5.82
CA GLN A 480 1.67 -5.35 -5.12
C GLN A 480 1.89 -4.24 -4.09
N GLY A 481 2.45 -4.60 -2.93
CA GLY A 481 2.97 -3.64 -1.96
C GLY A 481 4.46 -3.41 -2.17
N ASN A 482 4.89 -2.15 -2.20
CA ASN A 482 6.27 -1.75 -2.45
C ASN A 482 6.92 -1.27 -1.15
N LEU A 483 8.07 -1.85 -0.78
CA LEU A 483 8.94 -1.31 0.26
C LEU A 483 10.21 -0.74 -0.39
N TRP A 484 10.25 0.59 -0.52
CA TRP A 484 11.48 1.35 -0.77
C TRP A 484 12.26 1.56 0.53
N THR A 485 13.59 1.71 0.45
CA THR A 485 14.45 1.56 1.64
C THR A 485 15.36 2.73 1.96
N GLU A 486 15.06 3.94 1.49
CA GLU A 486 15.80 5.16 1.83
C GLU A 486 15.92 5.39 3.35
N TYR A 487 14.83 5.14 4.08
CA TYR A 487 14.75 5.28 5.55
C TYR A 487 14.69 3.93 6.28
N VAL A 488 14.82 2.81 5.56
CA VAL A 488 14.64 1.45 6.09
C VAL A 488 15.97 0.71 6.06
N GLN A 489 16.82 0.96 7.06
CA GLN A 489 18.20 0.48 7.06
C GLN A 489 18.40 -0.94 7.60
N THR A 490 17.41 -1.51 8.31
CA THR A 490 17.55 -2.82 8.99
C THR A 490 16.40 -3.78 8.70
N PRO A 491 16.64 -5.10 8.76
CA PRO A 491 15.62 -6.15 8.73
C PRO A 491 14.40 -5.86 9.61
N GLU A 492 14.61 -5.47 10.86
CA GLU A 492 13.54 -5.24 11.83
C GLU A 492 12.70 -4.01 11.47
N HIS A 493 13.30 -3.00 10.82
CA HIS A 493 12.56 -1.86 10.31
C HIS A 493 11.74 -2.26 9.08
N ALA A 494 12.31 -3.05 8.17
CA ALA A 494 11.56 -3.58 7.01
C ALA A 494 10.35 -4.41 7.44
N GLU A 495 10.50 -5.29 8.43
CA GLU A 495 9.39 -6.05 9.04
C GLU A 495 8.32 -5.12 9.62
N TYR A 496 8.72 -4.10 10.39
CA TYR A 496 7.81 -3.11 10.95
C TYR A 496 7.00 -2.39 9.88
N MET A 497 7.65 -2.00 8.77
CA MET A 497 7.01 -1.24 7.71
C MET A 497 6.00 -2.07 6.92
N VAL A 498 6.26 -3.36 6.70
CA VAL A 498 5.35 -4.21 5.91
C VAL A 498 4.31 -4.93 6.75
N LEU A 499 4.54 -5.19 8.03
CA LEU A 499 3.58 -5.91 8.88
C LEU A 499 2.82 -4.93 9.80
N PRO A 500 1.48 -4.96 9.84
CA PRO A 500 0.56 -5.92 9.21
C PRO A 500 -0.03 -5.44 7.86
N ARG A 501 0.52 -4.43 7.18
CA ARG A 501 -0.02 -3.95 5.90
C ARG A 501 -0.01 -5.01 4.79
N MET A 502 0.99 -5.88 4.75
CA MET A 502 1.04 -7.08 3.92
C MET A 502 -0.14 -8.02 4.21
N THR A 503 -0.52 -8.16 5.47
CA THR A 503 -1.69 -8.95 5.91
C THR A 503 -3.00 -8.40 5.36
N ALA A 504 -3.18 -7.07 5.37
CA ALA A 504 -4.35 -6.44 4.76
C ALA A 504 -4.33 -6.54 3.23
N LEU A 505 -3.18 -6.33 2.59
CA LEU A 505 -3.07 -6.45 1.14
C LEU A 505 -3.36 -7.89 0.68
N ALA A 506 -2.89 -8.88 1.42
CA ALA A 506 -3.18 -10.29 1.15
C ALA A 506 -4.68 -10.59 1.17
N GLU A 507 -5.44 -10.00 2.11
CA GLU A 507 -6.90 -10.08 2.13
C GLU A 507 -7.51 -9.48 0.84
N VAL A 508 -7.01 -8.31 0.44
CA VAL A 508 -7.49 -7.55 -0.72
C VAL A 508 -7.31 -8.35 -2.01
N VAL A 509 -6.17 -9.02 -2.18
CA VAL A 509 -5.82 -9.69 -3.44
C VAL A 509 -6.22 -11.17 -3.49
N TRP A 510 -6.67 -11.75 -2.38
CA TRP A 510 -7.07 -13.15 -2.32
C TRP A 510 -8.59 -13.34 -2.44
N GLY A 511 -9.37 -12.76 -1.52
CA GLY A 511 -10.81 -13.00 -1.44
C GLY A 511 -11.66 -12.12 -2.37
N PRO A 512 -12.92 -12.49 -2.62
CA PRO A 512 -13.86 -11.63 -3.33
C PRO A 512 -14.17 -10.36 -2.52
N VAL A 513 -14.43 -9.23 -3.20
CA VAL A 513 -14.74 -7.95 -2.53
C VAL A 513 -15.91 -8.06 -1.58
N GLN A 514 -16.92 -8.86 -1.95
CA GLN A 514 -18.16 -9.01 -1.20
C GLN A 514 -17.98 -9.71 0.15
N SER A 515 -16.87 -10.43 0.36
CA SER A 515 -16.59 -11.06 1.65
C SER A 515 -15.80 -10.16 2.60
N ARG A 516 -15.29 -9.01 2.13
CA ARG A 516 -14.51 -8.10 2.97
C ARG A 516 -15.37 -7.52 4.09
N ASN A 517 -14.90 -7.68 5.32
CA ASN A 517 -15.49 -7.13 6.52
C ASN A 517 -14.37 -6.68 7.46
N TRP A 518 -14.26 -5.38 7.66
CA TRP A 518 -13.21 -4.77 8.48
C TRP A 518 -13.18 -5.27 9.92
N ASN A 519 -14.36 -5.41 10.55
CA ASN A 519 -14.45 -5.84 11.94
C ASN A 519 -14.05 -7.31 12.11
N ASP A 520 -14.45 -8.17 11.16
CA ASP A 520 -14.05 -9.59 11.13
C ASP A 520 -12.53 -9.71 10.91
N PHE A 521 -11.97 -8.92 10.00
CA PHE A 521 -10.53 -8.84 9.77
C PHE A 521 -9.76 -8.45 11.04
N LEU A 522 -10.20 -7.42 11.76
CA LEU A 522 -9.55 -6.99 13.01
C LEU A 522 -9.57 -8.06 14.10
N ILE A 523 -10.63 -8.89 14.16
CA ILE A 523 -10.71 -10.04 15.08
C ILE A 523 -9.65 -11.07 14.70
N ARG A 524 -9.62 -11.50 13.43
CA ARG A 524 -8.62 -12.48 12.94
C ARG A 524 -7.18 -11.96 13.08
N LEU A 525 -6.99 -10.65 12.91
CA LEU A 525 -5.70 -9.99 13.02
C LEU A 525 -5.10 -10.15 14.42
N GLN A 526 -5.91 -10.24 15.48
CA GLN A 526 -5.39 -10.48 16.84
C GLN A 526 -4.68 -11.83 16.95
N GLU A 527 -5.20 -12.88 16.30
CA GLU A 527 -4.50 -14.16 16.24
C GLU A 527 -3.27 -14.08 15.33
N GLN A 528 -3.34 -13.29 14.25
CA GLN A 528 -2.18 -13.07 13.39
C GLN A 528 -1.03 -12.37 14.15
N PHE A 529 -1.31 -11.39 15.01
CA PHE A 529 -0.29 -10.77 15.87
C PHE A 529 0.38 -11.80 16.79
N LYS A 530 -0.39 -12.72 17.38
CA LYS A 530 0.19 -13.82 18.17
C LYS A 530 1.08 -14.72 17.30
N ARG A 531 0.73 -14.96 16.04
CA ARG A 531 1.60 -15.72 15.12
C ARG A 531 2.90 -14.96 14.84
N PHE A 532 2.85 -13.64 14.65
CA PHE A 532 4.02 -12.79 14.49
C PHE A 532 4.93 -12.81 15.74
N GLU A 533 4.34 -12.74 16.94
CA GLU A 533 5.08 -12.89 18.20
C GLU A 533 5.82 -14.24 18.27
N ASN A 534 5.17 -15.34 17.87
CA ASN A 534 5.78 -16.68 17.86
C ASN A 534 6.88 -16.82 16.79
N LEU A 535 6.74 -16.15 15.65
CA LEU A 535 7.78 -16.07 14.62
C LEU A 535 8.96 -15.17 15.03
N GLY A 536 8.78 -14.30 16.03
CA GLY A 536 9.78 -13.31 16.43
C GLY A 536 10.03 -12.27 15.33
N VAL A 537 8.97 -11.83 14.64
CA VAL A 537 9.05 -10.72 13.68
C VAL A 537 8.62 -9.42 14.32
N ASN A 538 9.24 -8.33 13.92
CA ASN A 538 8.81 -6.99 14.30
C ASN A 538 7.58 -6.58 13.48
N TYR A 539 6.65 -5.83 14.07
CA TYR A 539 5.45 -5.37 13.36
C TYR A 539 4.90 -4.10 14.00
N SER A 540 4.13 -3.32 13.22
CA SER A 540 3.38 -2.20 13.76
C SER A 540 2.09 -2.65 14.44
N THR A 541 1.73 -2.01 15.56
CA THR A 541 0.43 -2.23 16.21
C THR A 541 -0.71 -1.43 15.59
N GLY A 542 -0.45 -0.78 14.46
CA GLY A 542 -1.37 0.14 13.81
C GLY A 542 -1.45 1.51 14.50
N SER A 543 -2.24 2.37 13.90
CA SER A 543 -2.60 3.72 14.34
C SER A 543 -3.59 3.67 15.50
N TRP A 544 -3.34 4.51 16.50
CA TRP A 544 -4.22 4.77 17.62
C TRP A 544 -5.01 6.07 17.46
N LYS A 545 -4.95 6.70 16.27
CA LYS A 545 -5.80 7.85 15.92
C LYS A 545 -7.27 7.44 15.91
N VAL A 546 -8.09 8.45 16.19
CA VAL A 546 -9.55 8.37 16.08
C VAL A 546 -9.95 9.21 14.89
N SER A 547 -10.42 8.58 13.82
CA SER A 547 -11.04 9.28 12.70
C SER A 547 -12.36 9.90 13.18
N ILE A 548 -12.51 11.20 12.96
CA ILE A 548 -13.72 11.96 13.30
C ILE A 548 -14.46 12.18 11.99
N GLU A 549 -15.59 11.50 11.83
CA GLU A 549 -16.36 11.43 10.58
C GLU A 549 -17.68 12.19 10.73
N PRO A 550 -17.70 13.52 10.49
CA PRO A 550 -18.92 14.31 10.49
C PRO A 550 -19.73 14.07 9.22
N ALA A 551 -20.99 13.69 9.40
CA ALA A 551 -21.98 13.54 8.33
C ALA A 551 -23.15 14.51 8.56
N TRP A 552 -23.44 15.35 7.57
CA TRP A 552 -24.58 16.26 7.63
C TRP A 552 -25.89 15.49 7.43
N GLU A 553 -26.82 15.61 8.38
CA GLU A 553 -28.16 15.02 8.35
C GLU A 553 -29.20 16.12 8.58
N GLU A 554 -29.80 16.63 7.49
CA GLU A 554 -30.97 17.54 7.49
C GLU A 554 -31.04 18.57 8.66
N GLY A 555 -29.97 19.35 8.84
CA GLY A 555 -29.93 20.48 9.79
C GLY A 555 -29.06 20.28 11.04
N TYR A 556 -28.49 19.08 11.22
CA TYR A 556 -27.48 18.82 12.25
C TYR A 556 -26.36 17.92 11.67
N TYR A 557 -25.26 17.82 12.42
CA TYR A 557 -24.18 16.90 12.16
C TYR A 557 -24.32 15.65 13.02
N LYS A 558 -24.24 14.48 12.41
CA LYS A 558 -23.96 13.24 13.12
C LYS A 558 -22.47 12.91 12.99
N ILE A 559 -21.77 12.83 14.11
CA ILE A 559 -20.34 12.48 14.14
C ILE A 559 -20.17 11.02 14.53
N ALA A 560 -19.57 10.24 13.65
CA ALA A 560 -19.05 8.92 13.99
C ALA A 560 -17.56 9.03 14.36
N LEU A 561 -17.15 8.29 15.39
CA LEU A 561 -15.74 8.12 15.74
C LEU A 561 -15.31 6.70 15.36
N GLU A 562 -14.26 6.59 14.56
CA GLU A 562 -13.74 5.34 14.04
C GLU A 562 -12.24 5.18 14.33
N THR A 563 -11.77 3.94 14.38
CA THR A 563 -10.34 3.64 14.53
C THR A 563 -10.04 2.24 13.99
N GLU A 564 -8.76 1.93 13.83
CA GLU A 564 -8.29 0.60 13.44
C GLU A 564 -7.97 -0.33 14.61
N GLN A 565 -8.16 0.16 15.83
CA GLN A 565 -8.02 -0.66 17.04
C GLN A 565 -9.28 -1.49 17.29
N LEU A 566 -9.11 -2.75 17.71
CA LEU A 566 -10.24 -3.63 18.05
C LEU A 566 -10.78 -3.29 19.44
N ASN A 567 -12.10 -3.04 19.54
CA ASN A 567 -12.80 -2.71 20.79
C ASN A 567 -12.14 -1.59 21.62
N PRO A 568 -11.90 -0.41 21.03
CA PRO A 568 -11.23 0.70 21.69
C PRO A 568 -12.15 1.37 22.72
N GLU A 569 -11.57 1.91 23.79
CA GLU A 569 -12.24 2.90 24.64
C GLU A 569 -11.87 4.30 24.11
N ILE A 570 -12.80 4.90 23.36
CA ILE A 570 -12.64 6.23 22.77
C ILE A 570 -13.26 7.26 23.71
N HIS A 571 -12.47 8.23 24.18
CA HIS A 571 -12.96 9.37 24.93
C HIS A 571 -12.97 10.62 24.06
N PHE A 572 -13.94 11.51 24.27
CA PHE A 572 -14.07 12.73 23.50
C PHE A 572 -14.51 13.94 24.32
N THR A 573 -14.31 15.13 23.76
CA THR A 573 -14.76 16.44 24.26
C THR A 573 -15.31 17.24 23.09
N LEU A 574 -16.15 18.25 23.36
CA LEU A 574 -16.79 19.10 22.33
C LEU A 574 -16.43 20.59 22.47
N ASP A 575 -15.53 20.91 23.39
CA ASP A 575 -15.22 22.27 23.84
C ASP A 575 -13.73 22.62 23.68
N ASP A 576 -13.02 21.94 22.76
CA ASP A 576 -11.58 22.07 22.52
C ASP A 576 -10.67 21.62 23.69
N SER A 577 -11.21 21.20 24.83
CA SER A 577 -10.39 20.63 25.90
C SER A 577 -9.83 19.26 25.50
N ASN A 578 -8.64 18.88 25.97
CA ASN A 578 -8.10 17.54 25.68
C ASN A 578 -8.91 16.46 26.42
N PRO A 579 -9.29 15.36 25.74
CA PRO A 579 -9.95 14.24 26.41
C PRO A 579 -9.06 13.64 27.51
N THR A 580 -9.71 13.13 28.55
CA THR A 580 -9.10 12.39 29.65
C THR A 580 -9.86 11.09 29.87
N ILE A 581 -9.37 10.20 30.73
CA ILE A 581 -10.10 8.99 31.13
C ILE A 581 -11.44 9.28 31.82
N GLU A 582 -11.66 10.51 32.29
CA GLU A 582 -12.91 10.95 32.92
C GLU A 582 -13.84 11.63 31.90
N SER A 583 -13.38 11.88 30.68
CA SER A 583 -14.20 12.44 29.61
C SER A 583 -15.23 11.41 29.12
N PRO A 584 -16.36 11.84 28.52
CA PRO A 584 -17.36 10.92 27.99
C PRO A 584 -16.78 9.86 27.05
N VAL A 585 -17.21 8.62 27.23
CA VAL A 585 -16.88 7.49 26.34
C VAL A 585 -17.84 7.46 25.16
N TYR A 586 -17.29 7.36 23.96
CA TYR A 586 -18.05 7.19 22.74
C TYR A 586 -18.70 5.80 22.68
N THR A 587 -20.02 5.77 22.50
CA THR A 587 -20.81 4.52 22.41
C THR A 587 -21.70 4.50 21.17
N THR A 588 -22.16 5.66 20.73
CA THR A 588 -22.96 5.86 19.52
C THR A 588 -22.60 7.21 18.91
N ALA A 589 -22.97 7.41 17.65
CA ALA A 589 -22.76 8.67 16.96
C ALA A 589 -23.33 9.88 17.73
N ILE A 590 -22.63 11.02 17.62
CA ILE A 590 -22.90 12.24 18.40
C ILE A 590 -23.64 13.24 17.51
N ASP A 591 -24.81 13.70 17.95
CA ASP A 591 -25.56 14.73 17.24
C ASP A 591 -25.09 16.13 17.67
N ILE A 592 -24.80 17.00 16.70
CA ILE A 592 -24.28 18.36 16.88
C ILE A 592 -25.11 19.34 16.05
N ASP A 593 -25.69 20.34 16.72
CA ASP A 593 -26.57 21.36 16.12
C ASP A 593 -26.01 22.79 16.23
N SER A 594 -24.76 22.90 16.67
CA SER A 594 -24.06 24.18 16.92
C SER A 594 -22.55 24.01 16.72
N SER A 595 -21.82 25.13 16.61
CA SER A 595 -20.37 25.08 16.42
C SER A 595 -19.67 24.42 17.60
N VAL A 596 -18.77 23.47 17.32
CA VAL A 596 -17.98 22.74 18.31
C VAL A 596 -16.58 22.46 17.80
N THR A 597 -15.64 22.30 18.72
CA THR A 597 -14.34 21.68 18.42
C THR A 597 -14.30 20.34 19.14
N ILE A 598 -14.50 19.27 18.37
CA ILE A 598 -14.42 17.92 18.90
C ILE A 598 -12.97 17.46 18.96
N LYS A 599 -12.57 16.91 20.11
CA LYS A 599 -11.33 16.15 20.26
C LYS A 599 -11.64 14.73 20.69
N ALA A 600 -10.94 13.76 20.11
CA ALA A 600 -11.12 12.34 20.43
C ALA A 600 -9.78 11.61 20.57
N ALA A 601 -9.70 10.69 21.53
CA ALA A 601 -8.48 9.95 21.83
C ALA A 601 -8.77 8.57 22.41
N ILE A 602 -7.83 7.64 22.22
CA ILE A 602 -7.85 6.29 22.81
C ILE A 602 -6.92 6.24 24.01
N PHE A 603 -7.42 5.63 25.09
CA PHE A 603 -6.66 5.34 26.30
C PHE A 603 -6.54 3.83 26.48
N VAL A 604 -5.35 3.35 26.80
CA VAL A 604 -5.09 1.95 27.18
C VAL A 604 -4.38 1.95 28.52
N ASP A 605 -4.90 1.20 29.48
CA ASP A 605 -4.42 1.18 30.87
C ASP A 605 -4.26 2.58 31.49
N GLY A 606 -5.19 3.48 31.15
CA GLY A 606 -5.22 4.87 31.61
C GLY A 606 -4.17 5.80 30.97
N LYS A 607 -3.46 5.34 29.93
CA LYS A 607 -2.47 6.13 29.21
C LYS A 607 -2.96 6.48 27.80
N LEU A 608 -2.77 7.75 27.44
CA LEU A 608 -2.96 8.24 26.08
C LEU A 608 -1.97 7.54 25.14
N LYS A 609 -2.45 7.00 24.03
CA LYS A 609 -1.62 6.24 23.07
C LYS A 609 -1.01 7.13 21.98
N GLU A 610 -1.79 8.07 21.46
CA GLU A 610 -1.38 9.04 20.45
C GLU A 610 -2.04 10.40 20.73
N ALA A 611 -1.56 11.47 20.09
CA ALA A 611 -2.15 12.80 20.25
C ALA A 611 -3.64 12.81 19.84
N PRO A 612 -4.53 13.51 20.58
CA PRO A 612 -5.95 13.56 20.26
C PRO A 612 -6.20 14.04 18.83
N SER A 613 -7.10 13.36 18.14
CA SER A 613 -7.61 13.82 16.86
C SER A 613 -8.55 15.00 17.10
N THR A 614 -8.50 16.02 16.26
CA THR A 614 -9.26 17.26 16.44
C THR A 614 -10.02 17.58 15.15
N LYS A 615 -11.28 18.00 15.28
CA LYS A 615 -12.07 18.52 14.16
C LYS A 615 -12.92 19.69 14.63
N GLU A 616 -12.85 20.79 13.90
CA GLU A 616 -13.73 21.94 14.10
C GLU A 616 -14.95 21.82 13.17
N ILE A 617 -16.13 22.07 13.73
CA ILE A 617 -17.40 22.14 13.00
C ILE A 617 -18.01 23.50 13.29
N ILE A 618 -18.27 24.28 12.24
CA ILE A 618 -18.73 25.66 12.35
C ILE A 618 -20.14 25.76 11.79
N PHE A 619 -21.09 26.18 12.62
CA PHE A 619 -22.44 26.54 12.19
C PHE A 619 -22.51 28.03 11.82
N HIS A 620 -23.06 28.32 10.65
CA HIS A 620 -23.23 29.67 10.11
C HIS A 620 -24.44 29.71 9.16
N THR A 621 -24.79 30.90 8.66
CA THR A 621 -26.04 31.13 7.91
C THR A 621 -26.15 30.33 6.61
N ALA A 622 -25.01 29.96 6.02
CA ALA A 622 -24.92 29.28 4.72
C ALA A 622 -24.71 27.76 4.84
N ILE A 623 -24.66 27.21 6.06
CA ILE A 623 -24.35 25.79 6.26
C ILE A 623 -25.32 24.87 5.52
N GLY A 624 -24.79 23.86 4.84
CA GLY A 624 -25.51 22.89 4.02
C GLY A 624 -26.08 23.43 2.70
N MET A 625 -25.84 24.69 2.34
CA MET A 625 -26.38 25.29 1.11
C MET A 625 -25.47 25.10 -0.10
N MET A 626 -25.98 24.49 -1.16
CA MET A 626 -25.19 24.27 -2.39
C MET A 626 -25.09 25.55 -3.25
N GLY A 627 -23.89 26.09 -3.43
CA GLY A 627 -23.62 27.16 -4.41
C GLY A 627 -23.24 26.65 -5.80
N GLN A 628 -22.85 27.59 -6.67
CA GLN A 628 -22.46 27.34 -8.05
C GLN A 628 -21.02 27.77 -8.30
N LEU A 629 -20.22 26.85 -8.82
CA LEU A 629 -18.86 27.11 -9.28
C LEU A 629 -18.85 27.31 -10.80
N LYS A 630 -18.22 28.39 -11.27
CA LYS A 630 -18.03 28.63 -12.70
C LYS A 630 -16.92 27.74 -13.27
N PHE A 631 -15.82 27.59 -12.53
CA PHE A 631 -14.71 26.71 -12.86
C PHE A 631 -14.78 25.48 -11.94
N GLN A 632 -14.50 24.30 -12.46
CA GLN A 632 -14.53 23.08 -11.65
C GLN A 632 -13.20 22.92 -10.91
N PRO A 633 -13.22 22.43 -9.65
CA PRO A 633 -11.98 22.10 -8.96
C PRO A 633 -11.29 20.93 -9.68
N ASN A 634 -9.98 20.81 -9.46
CA ASN A 634 -9.25 19.67 -10.01
C ASN A 634 -9.77 18.37 -9.39
N PRO A 635 -10.01 17.31 -10.18
CA PRO A 635 -10.53 16.04 -9.66
C PRO A 635 -9.74 15.45 -8.49
N ASN A 636 -8.42 15.67 -8.45
CA ASN A 636 -7.55 15.18 -7.37
C ASN A 636 -7.73 15.94 -6.05
N TYR A 637 -8.32 17.14 -6.10
CA TYR A 637 -8.51 18.04 -4.95
C TYR A 637 -9.93 18.65 -4.99
N ALA A 638 -10.92 17.83 -5.32
CA ALA A 638 -12.31 18.27 -5.47
C ALA A 638 -13.09 18.31 -4.16
N ALA A 639 -12.58 17.71 -3.06
CA ALA A 639 -13.31 17.48 -1.82
C ALA A 639 -14.73 16.93 -2.09
N LYS A 640 -15.78 17.54 -1.51
CA LYS A 640 -17.21 17.25 -1.85
C LYS A 640 -17.78 18.24 -2.88
N GLY A 641 -16.92 18.85 -3.69
CA GLY A 641 -17.27 19.89 -4.65
C GLY A 641 -17.74 21.17 -3.98
N ALA A 642 -18.65 21.90 -4.61
CA ALA A 642 -19.14 23.19 -4.12
C ALA A 642 -19.74 23.14 -2.70
N LEU A 643 -20.21 21.96 -2.24
CA LEU A 643 -20.77 21.79 -0.89
C LEU A 643 -19.72 22.03 0.20
N SER A 644 -18.46 21.66 -0.02
CA SER A 644 -17.37 21.84 0.95
C SER A 644 -17.01 23.29 1.25
N LEU A 645 -17.56 24.25 0.48
CA LEU A 645 -17.45 25.67 0.78
C LEU A 645 -18.52 26.14 1.79
N THR A 646 -19.43 25.25 2.20
CA THR A 646 -20.61 25.55 3.01
C THR A 646 -20.99 24.39 3.92
N ASP A 647 -20.12 23.40 4.11
CA ASP A 647 -20.46 22.25 4.95
C ASP A 647 -20.11 22.51 6.42
N GLY A 648 -19.38 23.57 6.74
CA GLY A 648 -18.98 23.91 8.09
C GLY A 648 -17.75 23.13 8.56
N LEU A 649 -17.04 22.43 7.66
CA LEU A 649 -15.84 21.66 7.98
C LEU A 649 -14.61 22.41 7.47
N LYS A 650 -13.77 22.88 8.40
CA LYS A 650 -12.48 23.49 8.03
C LYS A 650 -11.43 22.47 7.65
N GLY A 651 -10.55 22.88 6.74
CA GLY A 651 -9.32 22.18 6.43
C GLY A 651 -8.25 22.36 7.50
N SER A 652 -7.37 21.37 7.61
CA SER A 652 -6.15 21.39 8.43
C SER A 652 -4.98 22.02 7.66
N ASP A 653 -3.80 22.05 8.26
CA ASP A 653 -2.55 22.41 7.56
C ASP A 653 -2.09 21.36 6.52
N ASN A 654 -2.80 20.23 6.42
CA ASN A 654 -2.61 19.24 5.38
C ASN A 654 -3.63 19.43 4.25
N PHE A 655 -3.19 19.98 3.12
CA PHE A 655 -4.02 20.19 1.93
C PHE A 655 -4.58 18.90 1.29
N ARG A 656 -4.17 17.71 1.77
CA ARG A 656 -4.63 16.39 1.30
C ARG A 656 -5.65 15.74 2.24
N ASP A 657 -6.15 16.47 3.24
CA ASP A 657 -7.11 15.95 4.23
C ASP A 657 -8.54 15.76 3.70
N GLY A 658 -8.81 16.18 2.46
CA GLY A 658 -10.11 16.06 1.80
C GLY A 658 -11.08 17.21 2.08
N TYR A 659 -10.65 18.27 2.77
CA TYR A 659 -11.47 19.43 3.10
C TYR A 659 -11.15 20.69 2.26
N TRP A 660 -10.06 20.66 1.49
CA TRP A 660 -9.68 21.75 0.60
C TRP A 660 -10.12 21.53 -0.84
N LEU A 661 -10.68 22.58 -1.47
CA LEU A 661 -10.92 22.65 -2.91
C LEU A 661 -9.72 23.29 -3.63
N GLY A 662 -9.09 22.54 -4.53
CA GLY A 662 -7.95 22.98 -5.32
C GLY A 662 -8.32 23.40 -6.75
N PHE A 663 -7.87 24.60 -7.16
CA PHE A 663 -7.98 25.10 -8.53
C PHE A 663 -6.59 25.36 -9.10
N GLN A 664 -6.27 24.79 -10.28
CA GLN A 664 -4.95 24.90 -10.89
C GLN A 664 -4.97 25.84 -12.10
N GLY A 665 -4.38 27.03 -11.94
CA GLY A 665 -4.34 28.08 -12.95
C GLY A 665 -5.67 28.81 -13.18
N ASP A 666 -6.80 28.22 -12.78
CA ASP A 666 -8.12 28.86 -12.79
C ASP A 666 -8.40 29.62 -11.49
N ASP A 667 -9.23 30.66 -11.59
CA ASP A 667 -9.76 31.43 -10.46
C ASP A 667 -10.83 30.63 -9.70
N LEU A 668 -11.05 30.98 -8.43
CA LEU A 668 -12.30 30.66 -7.76
C LEU A 668 -13.35 31.69 -8.22
N ASP A 669 -14.47 31.24 -8.79
CA ASP A 669 -15.62 32.08 -9.10
C ASP A 669 -16.88 31.33 -8.64
N TYR A 670 -17.35 31.71 -7.45
CA TYR A 670 -18.37 31.00 -6.68
C TYR A 670 -19.57 31.90 -6.39
N LYS A 671 -20.78 31.38 -6.61
CA LYS A 671 -22.02 32.09 -6.30
C LYS A 671 -22.93 31.26 -5.41
N LEU A 672 -23.29 31.81 -4.26
CA LEU A 672 -24.27 31.25 -3.34
C LEU A 672 -25.55 32.10 -3.39
N SER A 673 -26.72 31.47 -3.51
CA SER A 673 -28.02 32.17 -3.47
C SER A 673 -28.84 31.68 -2.29
N PHE A 674 -29.56 32.58 -1.64
CA PHE A 674 -30.45 32.26 -0.53
C PHE A 674 -31.89 32.20 -1.01
N ASP A 675 -32.66 31.22 -0.52
CA ASP A 675 -34.10 31.11 -0.81
C ASP A 675 -34.89 32.31 -0.27
N VAL A 676 -34.41 32.90 0.82
CA VAL A 676 -34.95 34.09 1.46
C VAL A 676 -33.79 35.03 1.78
N PRO A 677 -33.91 36.35 1.50
CA PRO A 677 -32.87 37.31 1.84
C PRO A 677 -32.39 37.19 3.29
N LYS A 678 -31.09 37.21 3.48
CA LYS A 678 -30.42 37.08 4.78
C LYS A 678 -29.74 38.40 5.16
N GLN A 679 -29.74 38.71 6.46
CA GLN A 679 -28.89 39.77 6.98
C GLN A 679 -27.47 39.24 7.15
N ILE A 680 -26.51 39.88 6.50
CA ILE A 680 -25.10 39.45 6.48
C ILE A 680 -24.25 40.57 7.06
N ALA A 681 -23.53 40.26 8.12
CA ALA A 681 -22.55 41.11 8.78
C ALA A 681 -21.12 40.74 8.40
N SER A 682 -20.82 39.48 8.08
CA SER A 682 -19.50 39.09 7.58
C SER A 682 -19.51 37.86 6.69
N VAL A 683 -18.50 37.78 5.81
CA VAL A 683 -18.17 36.59 5.03
C VAL A 683 -16.68 36.34 5.21
N THR A 684 -16.31 35.14 5.64
CA THR A 684 -14.92 34.70 5.81
C THR A 684 -14.65 33.50 4.90
N LEU A 685 -13.48 33.47 4.26
CA LEU A 685 -12.95 32.32 3.54
C LEU A 685 -11.57 32.00 4.09
N THR A 686 -11.18 30.73 4.13
CA THR A 686 -9.81 30.36 4.49
C THR A 686 -9.07 29.80 3.27
N PHE A 687 -7.82 30.23 3.09
CA PHE A 687 -6.93 29.75 2.03
C PHE A 687 -5.67 29.13 2.63
N LEU A 688 -5.17 28.10 1.95
CA LEU A 688 -3.89 27.46 2.29
C LEU A 688 -2.84 27.81 1.25
N GLN A 689 -1.63 28.14 1.72
CA GLN A 689 -0.43 28.27 0.92
C GLN A 689 0.58 27.20 1.33
N ASN A 690 1.18 26.57 0.33
CA ASN A 690 2.35 25.71 0.46
C ASN A 690 3.13 25.84 -0.84
N SER A 691 4.12 26.74 -0.83
CA SER A 691 4.88 27.10 -2.04
C SER A 691 5.58 25.88 -2.65
N GLY A 692 6.15 24.99 -1.83
CA GLY A 692 6.76 23.74 -2.31
C GLY A 692 5.79 22.80 -3.05
N ALA A 693 4.50 22.82 -2.69
CA ALA A 693 3.43 22.12 -3.40
C ALA A 693 2.76 22.95 -4.51
N TRP A 694 3.35 24.10 -4.87
CA TRP A 694 2.88 25.04 -5.88
C TRP A 694 1.54 25.71 -5.52
N ILE A 695 1.16 25.69 -4.24
CA ILE A 695 -0.06 26.29 -3.71
C ILE A 695 0.28 27.69 -3.20
N LEU A 696 -0.31 28.71 -3.82
CA LEU A 696 -0.09 30.12 -3.47
C LEU A 696 -1.39 30.74 -2.94
N MET A 697 -1.26 31.78 -2.12
CA MET A 697 -2.41 32.64 -1.78
C MET A 697 -2.99 33.29 -3.05
N PRO A 698 -4.31 33.56 -3.09
CA PRO A 698 -4.90 34.31 -4.19
C PRO A 698 -4.38 35.75 -4.23
N GLU A 699 -4.22 36.33 -5.41
CA GLU A 699 -3.78 37.73 -5.56
C GLU A 699 -4.77 38.72 -4.93
N SER A 700 -6.06 38.38 -4.96
CA SER A 700 -7.13 39.14 -4.33
C SER A 700 -8.38 38.27 -4.18
N VAL A 701 -9.20 38.58 -3.19
CA VAL A 701 -10.53 37.98 -2.98
C VAL A 701 -11.57 39.09 -2.99
N ASN A 702 -12.42 39.11 -4.01
CA ASN A 702 -13.56 40.01 -4.10
C ASN A 702 -14.83 39.31 -3.62
N ILE A 703 -15.58 39.95 -2.72
CA ILE A 703 -16.82 39.45 -2.14
C ILE A 703 -17.94 40.48 -2.35
N ASP A 704 -18.88 40.14 -3.22
CA ASP A 704 -20.04 40.97 -3.54
C ASP A 704 -21.31 40.39 -2.89
N LEU A 705 -22.04 41.22 -2.15
CA LEU A 705 -23.39 40.93 -1.68
C LEU A 705 -24.40 41.46 -2.70
N LEU A 706 -25.35 40.63 -3.11
CA LEU A 706 -26.32 40.93 -4.16
C LEU A 706 -27.75 40.98 -3.62
N ASP A 707 -28.57 41.90 -4.11
CA ASP A 707 -30.02 41.90 -3.89
C ASP A 707 -30.76 40.90 -4.80
N GLU A 708 -32.09 40.81 -4.65
CA GLU A 708 -32.97 39.96 -5.47
C GLU A 708 -32.90 40.27 -6.98
N ASN A 709 -32.55 41.51 -7.34
CA ASN A 709 -32.40 41.97 -8.72
C ASN A 709 -30.97 41.76 -9.25
N LYS A 710 -30.10 41.09 -8.47
CA LYS A 710 -28.68 40.86 -8.76
C LYS A 710 -27.83 42.15 -8.80
N ASN A 711 -28.28 43.22 -8.18
CA ASN A 711 -27.46 44.42 -7.99
C ASN A 711 -26.52 44.22 -6.80
N VAL A 712 -25.29 44.72 -6.93
CA VAL A 712 -24.32 44.74 -5.82
C VAL A 712 -24.78 45.77 -4.78
N VAL A 713 -25.11 45.30 -3.58
CA VAL A 713 -25.51 46.13 -2.44
C VAL A 713 -24.36 46.38 -1.45
N ALA A 714 -23.34 45.52 -1.47
CA ALA A 714 -22.06 45.74 -0.80
C ALA A 714 -20.95 44.95 -1.49
N SER A 715 -19.70 45.43 -1.41
CA SER A 715 -18.53 44.83 -2.04
C SER A 715 -17.30 45.07 -1.17
N VAL A 716 -16.47 44.04 -1.00
CA VAL A 716 -15.17 44.13 -0.31
C VAL A 716 -14.14 43.38 -1.14
N VAL A 717 -12.99 44.02 -1.38
CA VAL A 717 -11.82 43.38 -1.98
C VAL A 717 -10.76 43.24 -0.91
N LEU A 718 -10.29 42.01 -0.71
CA LEU A 718 -9.24 41.64 0.23
C LEU A 718 -8.00 41.20 -0.55
N VAL A 719 -6.84 41.35 0.06
CA VAL A 719 -5.53 40.92 -0.44
C VAL A 719 -4.82 40.19 0.70
N PRO A 720 -3.95 39.21 0.40
CA PRO A 720 -3.25 38.46 1.44
C PRO A 720 -2.37 39.37 2.32
N ASP A 721 -2.29 39.04 3.61
CA ASP A 721 -1.40 39.66 4.59
C ASP A 721 0.06 39.17 4.42
N SER A 722 0.23 37.99 3.81
CA SER A 722 1.50 37.29 3.65
C SER A 722 2.13 37.47 2.26
N PHE A 723 3.47 37.37 2.20
CA PHE A 723 4.22 37.34 0.95
C PHE A 723 4.29 35.90 0.39
N PRO A 724 4.29 35.72 -0.93
CA PRO A 724 4.17 34.39 -1.53
C PRO A 724 5.42 33.50 -1.36
N GLU A 725 6.53 34.06 -0.87
CA GLU A 725 7.82 33.39 -0.65
C GLU A 725 7.90 32.57 0.65
N VAL A 726 6.83 32.54 1.47
CA VAL A 726 6.85 31.76 2.73
C VAL A 726 7.04 30.28 2.42
N VAL A 727 8.09 29.70 3.02
CA VAL A 727 8.41 28.27 2.97
C VAL A 727 7.69 27.56 4.12
N GLY A 728 6.92 26.53 3.79
CA GLY A 728 6.05 25.81 4.73
C GLY A 728 4.56 26.01 4.44
N THR A 729 3.70 25.42 5.26
CA THR A 729 2.25 25.64 5.15
C THR A 729 1.84 26.90 5.91
N LEU A 730 1.06 27.75 5.26
CA LEU A 730 0.37 28.88 5.88
C LEU A 730 -1.14 28.76 5.61
N VAL A 731 -1.95 29.01 6.62
CA VAL A 731 -3.42 29.07 6.52
C VAL A 731 -3.86 30.48 6.90
N GLU A 732 -4.65 31.14 6.05
CA GLU A 732 -5.03 32.55 6.21
C GLU A 732 -6.53 32.77 5.99
N ASP A 733 -7.16 33.52 6.90
CA ASP A 733 -8.58 33.88 6.85
C ASP A 733 -8.79 35.25 6.17
N PHE A 734 -9.54 35.27 5.08
CA PHE A 734 -9.97 36.46 4.36
C PHE A 734 -11.36 36.90 4.87
N ASN A 735 -11.37 37.87 5.79
CA ASN A 735 -12.59 38.31 6.49
C ASN A 735 -13.15 39.64 5.94
N ALA A 736 -14.28 39.58 5.23
CA ALA A 736 -15.02 40.76 4.81
C ALA A 736 -16.13 41.11 5.81
N ARG A 737 -16.09 42.34 6.35
CA ARG A 737 -17.09 42.85 7.29
C ARG A 737 -17.97 43.91 6.66
N PHE A 738 -19.27 43.83 6.92
CA PHE A 738 -20.30 44.69 6.39
C PHE A 738 -21.09 45.36 7.52
N LYS A 739 -21.70 46.51 7.23
CA LYS A 739 -22.69 47.12 8.12
C LYS A 739 -24.04 46.43 7.92
N GLN A 740 -24.15 45.18 8.37
CA GLN A 740 -25.33 44.31 8.33
C GLN A 740 -26.27 44.58 7.14
N VAL A 741 -26.04 43.90 6.02
CA VAL A 741 -26.71 44.15 4.75
C VAL A 741 -27.69 43.03 4.44
N ASN A 742 -28.88 43.36 3.96
CA ASN A 742 -29.83 42.36 3.48
C ASN A 742 -29.42 41.93 2.06
N ALA A 743 -29.13 40.65 1.87
CA ALA A 743 -28.65 40.11 0.60
C ALA A 743 -29.37 38.79 0.24
N SER A 744 -29.60 38.59 -1.04
CA SER A 744 -30.21 37.37 -1.60
C SER A 744 -29.18 36.45 -2.25
N ALA A 745 -27.96 36.93 -2.47
CA ALA A 745 -26.85 36.10 -2.92
C ALA A 745 -25.49 36.69 -2.51
N ILE A 746 -24.48 35.83 -2.49
CA ILE A 746 -23.06 36.17 -2.36
C ILE A 746 -22.37 35.75 -3.66
N HIS A 747 -21.53 36.61 -4.21
CA HIS A 747 -20.63 36.29 -5.32
C HIS A 747 -19.18 36.51 -4.87
N ILE A 748 -18.39 35.45 -4.88
CA ILE A 748 -16.98 35.47 -4.50
C ILE A 748 -16.11 35.19 -5.72
N LYS A 749 -15.06 35.98 -5.88
CA LYS A 749 -14.00 35.76 -6.85
C LYS A 749 -12.63 35.83 -6.19
N ALA A 750 -11.89 34.72 -6.17
CA ALA A 750 -10.49 34.72 -5.76
C ALA A 750 -9.61 34.55 -6.99
N LYS A 751 -8.73 35.53 -7.21
CA LYS A 751 -7.88 35.57 -8.40
C LYS A 751 -6.64 34.69 -8.20
N ASN A 752 -6.46 33.69 -9.06
CA ASN A 752 -5.27 32.87 -9.09
C ASN A 752 -4.12 33.63 -9.77
N THR A 753 -2.89 33.41 -9.31
CA THR A 753 -1.66 33.90 -9.95
C THR A 753 -1.50 33.35 -11.38
N GLY A 754 -2.18 32.24 -11.70
CA GLY A 754 -2.19 31.59 -13.00
C GLY A 754 -0.98 30.68 -13.19
N VAL A 755 0.23 31.25 -13.10
CA VAL A 755 1.51 30.52 -13.16
C VAL A 755 2.41 30.86 -11.98
N LEU A 756 3.34 29.97 -11.67
CA LEU A 756 4.34 30.15 -10.63
C LEU A 756 5.28 31.29 -11.01
N PRO A 757 5.52 32.24 -10.08
CA PRO A 757 6.33 33.44 -10.32
C PRO A 757 7.82 33.13 -10.49
N GLU A 758 8.61 34.12 -10.95
CA GLU A 758 10.05 33.95 -11.30
C GLU A 758 10.93 33.48 -10.14
N TRP A 759 10.57 33.79 -8.88
CA TRP A 759 11.36 33.38 -7.72
C TRP A 759 11.19 31.90 -7.37
N HIS A 760 10.16 31.25 -7.89
CA HIS A 760 9.87 29.85 -7.60
C HIS A 760 10.71 28.93 -8.48
N GLU A 761 11.29 27.86 -7.91
CA GLU A 761 12.16 26.91 -8.62
C GLU A 761 11.52 26.36 -9.91
N TYR A 762 10.21 26.14 -9.87
CA TYR A 762 9.41 25.63 -10.98
C TYR A 762 8.64 26.72 -11.75
N SER A 763 9.19 27.94 -11.86
CA SER A 763 8.55 29.09 -12.51
C SER A 763 7.92 28.77 -13.88
N GLY A 764 6.76 29.37 -14.16
CA GLY A 764 6.03 29.17 -15.41
C GLY A 764 5.01 28.01 -15.41
N ASN A 765 5.12 27.06 -14.48
CA ASN A 765 4.09 26.03 -14.28
C ASN A 765 2.82 26.62 -13.66
N LYS A 766 1.66 25.96 -13.81
CA LYS A 766 0.40 26.47 -13.25
C LYS A 766 0.41 26.44 -11.72
N ALA A 767 0.03 27.56 -11.10
CA ALA A 767 -0.11 27.67 -9.65
C ALA A 767 -1.47 27.18 -9.16
N TRP A 768 -1.52 26.69 -7.92
CA TRP A 768 -2.74 26.30 -7.25
C TRP A 768 -3.25 27.40 -6.33
N ILE A 769 -4.58 27.49 -6.18
CA ILE A 769 -5.23 28.07 -4.99
C ILE A 769 -6.04 26.98 -4.31
N PHE A 770 -5.96 26.92 -2.97
CA PHE A 770 -6.73 25.99 -2.14
C PHE A 770 -7.60 26.79 -1.19
N VAL A 771 -8.90 26.48 -1.19
CA VAL A 771 -9.92 27.15 -0.37
C VAL A 771 -10.78 26.10 0.32
N ASP A 772 -11.21 26.36 1.55
CA ASP A 772 -12.15 25.53 2.29
C ASP A 772 -13.47 26.31 2.57
N GLU A 773 -13.97 26.26 3.79
CA GLU A 773 -15.26 26.74 4.23
C GLU A 773 -15.50 28.26 4.07
N ILE A 774 -16.72 28.64 3.63
CA ILE A 774 -17.19 30.03 3.56
C ILE A 774 -18.16 30.29 4.72
N VAL A 775 -17.63 30.90 5.78
CA VAL A 775 -18.40 31.22 6.98
C VAL A 775 -19.17 32.53 6.78
N VAL A 776 -20.50 32.46 6.91
CA VAL A 776 -21.43 33.60 6.69
C VAL A 776 -22.20 33.93 7.98
N ASN A 777 -21.95 35.11 8.55
CA ASN A 777 -22.59 35.58 9.79
C ASN A 777 -23.44 36.83 9.58
#